data_AF-A0AAP2DPL1-F1
#
_entry.id   AF-A0AAP2DPL1-F1
#
_cell.length_a   1.000
_cell.length_b   1.000
_cell.length_c   1.000
_cell.angle_alpha   90.00
_cell.angle_beta   90.00
_cell.angle_gamma   90.00
#
_symmetry.space_group_name_H-M   'P 1'
#
loop_
_entity.id
_entity.type
_entity.pdbx_description
1 polymer ?
#
loop_
_entity_poly.entity_id
_entity_poly.type
_entity_poly.pdbx_seq_one_letter_code
_entity_poly.pdbx_strand_id
1 'polypeptide(L)'
;MESNRIVKVWEEDVIIPTYGIGEPEKNPIFLEKRVYQGSSGVVYPHPVIEKILDEKTDKTYHALYLENDYLKIMILPELGGRVQMAYDKVKQRHFIYYNQVIKPALVGLAGPWISGGIEFNWPQHHRPSTFDPVDFSIEEHADGSKTVWVSEVERMFNTKGMAGFRLYPDKAYLEINARLYNRTPFPQTFLWWANPAVKVNDHYQSIFPPDVHAVFDHGKRDVSEFPIARGTYYKVDYSAGVDISRYKNIPVPTSYMAIRSNYDFMGGYEHDSKGGLLHIANHHVSPGKKQWTWGNGEFGQAWDRNLTDEDGPYIELMTGVFTDNQPDFSWIQPFEERTFTQYFMPYAELGAVKNATREAMVNFEKDGNNVSIKLYTTAAYPDATATLLCNGQTVWSQQIAISPEQPFTHTFMLKENAELHKFTFRLHSGDGKQLVAYTPEMAVDKTVPQPAVAAKHPEAITSIEQLYLTGLHIEQYRHATYSATDYYREALKREPTDVRCNNAMGLWYLKRGQFAKAEPYFRQAIKTLTERNPNPYDGESYYNLGWALKLQGKTNEAFDALYKAAWNAAWQDAAYLNLARIATGKGAYEEALDLVNKALVRNYHSHVARHLKGTLLRKLGRSEEADALIEESLAIDRFNFGCLYERYLLRSAAGKDVATLHQLKKLMRDQVHTYIAYAFDYANAGLYEEASDLLSLFTDGKKDVYPMVYYSLAYFAHQLNKHDRALEFCKLASAMRPDFCFPNRIEDVNVLQTAIAIYPADARAPFYLGNYWYAHRQYDEALVSWELSRSLDAKFATVHRNLALAYHNKQQHAG
;
A
#
# COMPACT_ATOMS: atom_id res chain seq x y z
N MET A 1 -10.95 -34.49 -25.41
CA MET A 1 -9.48 -34.49 -25.39
C MET A 1 -9.07 -33.47 -24.35
N GLU A 2 -8.63 -33.92 -23.18
CA GLU A 2 -8.01 -33.05 -22.18
C GLU A 2 -6.70 -32.54 -22.78
N SER A 3 -6.73 -31.37 -23.42
CA SER A 3 -5.49 -30.64 -23.66
C SER A 3 -4.87 -30.39 -22.29
N ASN A 4 -3.61 -30.77 -22.10
CA ASN A 4 -2.82 -30.33 -20.95
C ASN A 4 -2.82 -28.79 -20.92
N ARG A 5 -3.82 -28.20 -20.26
CA ARG A 5 -3.88 -26.75 -20.04
C ARG A 5 -2.78 -26.44 -19.05
N ILE A 6 -1.81 -25.63 -19.47
CA ILE A 6 -0.60 -25.33 -18.70
C ILE A 6 -0.52 -23.82 -18.56
N VAL A 7 -0.26 -23.35 -17.34
CA VAL A 7 0.18 -21.97 -17.12
C VAL A 7 1.68 -21.89 -17.36
N LYS A 8 2.09 -21.02 -18.27
CA LYS A 8 3.51 -20.73 -18.54
C LYS A 8 3.92 -19.48 -17.79
N VAL A 9 5.12 -19.52 -17.23
CA VAL A 9 5.80 -18.36 -16.65
C VAL A 9 7.22 -18.34 -17.16
N TRP A 10 7.68 -17.19 -17.62
CA TRP A 10 9.06 -16.99 -18.06
C TRP A 10 9.50 -15.54 -17.84
N GLU A 11 10.81 -15.35 -17.87
CA GLU A 11 11.48 -14.06 -17.83
C GLU A 11 11.97 -13.72 -19.25
N GLU A 12 11.81 -12.48 -19.69
CA GLU A 12 12.24 -12.03 -21.02
C GLU A 12 12.66 -10.56 -20.98
N ASP A 13 13.79 -10.25 -21.63
CA ASP A 13 14.21 -8.87 -21.81
C ASP A 13 13.47 -8.27 -23.01
N VAL A 14 12.75 -7.18 -22.78
CA VAL A 14 11.95 -6.49 -23.80
C VAL A 14 12.49 -5.07 -24.03
N ILE A 15 12.47 -4.64 -25.29
CA ILE A 15 12.88 -3.27 -25.64
C ILE A 15 11.63 -2.41 -25.75
N ILE A 16 11.56 -1.35 -24.94
CA ILE A 16 10.46 -0.40 -24.95
C ILE A 16 11.04 1.01 -25.16
N PRO A 17 10.58 1.77 -26.17
CA PRO A 17 10.93 3.17 -26.32
C PRO A 17 10.61 3.93 -25.03
N THR A 18 11.57 4.71 -24.52
CA THR A 18 11.48 5.31 -23.19
C THR A 18 11.98 6.74 -23.20
N TYR A 19 11.13 7.67 -22.76
CA TYR A 19 11.55 8.99 -22.34
C TYR A 19 12.14 8.86 -20.94
N GLY A 20 13.44 9.10 -20.81
CA GLY A 20 14.12 8.97 -19.52
C GLY A 20 13.65 10.02 -18.50
N ILE A 21 14.11 9.85 -17.27
CA ILE A 21 13.90 10.80 -16.18
C ILE A 21 15.22 11.53 -15.90
N GLY A 22 15.13 12.75 -15.36
CA GLY A 22 16.31 13.51 -14.94
C GLY A 22 16.97 12.94 -13.68
N GLU A 23 18.12 13.50 -13.33
CA GLU A 23 18.83 13.13 -12.10
C GLU A 23 18.00 13.49 -10.85
N PRO A 24 17.90 12.61 -9.86
CA PRO A 24 17.24 12.91 -8.59
C PRO A 24 18.00 13.97 -7.79
N GLU A 25 17.28 14.83 -7.07
CA GLU A 25 17.89 15.80 -6.17
C GLU A 25 18.63 15.09 -5.03
N LYS A 26 19.93 15.42 -4.92
CA LYS A 26 20.85 14.80 -3.96
C LYS A 26 20.58 15.21 -2.51
N ASN A 27 19.99 16.38 -2.29
CA ASN A 27 19.65 16.92 -0.98
C ASN A 27 18.18 16.66 -0.63
N PRO A 28 17.80 16.59 0.65
CA PRO A 28 16.39 16.44 0.98
C PRO A 28 15.57 17.68 0.60
N ILE A 29 14.35 17.45 0.12
CA ILE A 29 13.34 18.48 -0.12
C ILE A 29 12.25 18.35 0.96
N PHE A 30 11.98 19.46 1.67
CA PHE A 30 11.01 19.50 2.76
C PHE A 30 9.70 20.19 2.35
N LEU A 31 8.84 19.49 1.60
CA LEU A 31 7.56 19.99 1.07
C LEU A 31 6.39 19.89 2.06
N GLU A 32 6.47 20.57 3.19
CA GLU A 32 5.49 20.42 4.29
C GLU A 32 4.05 20.82 3.96
N LYS A 33 3.87 21.78 3.03
CA LYS A 33 2.55 22.35 2.67
C LYS A 33 2.04 21.89 1.30
N ARG A 34 2.76 20.99 0.62
CA ARG A 34 2.32 20.46 -0.69
C ARG A 34 1.05 19.65 -0.48
N VAL A 35 0.00 19.99 -1.23
CA VAL A 35 -1.22 19.18 -1.30
C VAL A 35 -1.05 18.20 -2.45
N TYR A 36 -1.34 16.93 -2.20
CA TYR A 36 -1.25 15.86 -3.17
C TYR A 36 -2.50 14.98 -3.09
N GLN A 37 -3.38 15.11 -4.09
CA GLN A 37 -4.66 14.39 -4.19
C GLN A 37 -5.48 14.45 -2.88
N GLY A 38 -5.59 15.66 -2.30
CA GLY A 38 -6.33 15.91 -1.06
C GLY A 38 -5.58 15.56 0.24
N SER A 39 -4.41 14.93 0.15
CA SER A 39 -3.56 14.54 1.29
C SER A 39 -2.23 15.30 1.30
N SER A 40 -1.39 15.05 2.31
CA SER A 40 -0.03 15.57 2.40
C SER A 40 0.86 15.07 1.25
N GLY A 41 1.49 16.00 0.55
CA GLY A 41 2.49 15.76 -0.49
C GLY A 41 3.94 15.79 0.01
N VAL A 42 4.17 15.49 1.29
CA VAL A 42 5.53 15.32 1.85
C VAL A 42 6.22 14.16 1.13
N VAL A 43 7.43 14.42 0.66
CA VAL A 43 8.22 13.50 -0.18
C VAL A 43 9.34 12.81 0.58
N TYR A 44 9.81 13.40 1.68
CA TYR A 44 10.84 12.80 2.52
C TYR A 44 10.40 11.42 3.02
N PRO A 45 11.24 10.36 2.93
CA PRO A 45 12.68 10.35 2.64
C PRO A 45 13.02 9.92 1.21
N HIS A 46 12.16 10.18 0.24
CA HIS A 46 12.45 9.93 -1.17
C HIS A 46 13.11 11.15 -1.82
N PRO A 47 14.12 10.95 -2.69
CA PRO A 47 14.58 12.03 -3.54
C PRO A 47 13.50 12.44 -4.54
N VAL A 48 13.53 13.70 -4.97
CA VAL A 48 12.57 14.23 -5.95
C VAL A 48 13.26 14.34 -7.30
N ILE A 49 12.56 13.96 -8.36
CA ILE A 49 12.99 14.19 -9.74
C ILE A 49 12.07 15.23 -10.36
N GLU A 50 12.66 16.33 -10.85
CA GLU A 50 11.92 17.51 -11.34
C GLU A 50 11.97 17.67 -12.86
N LYS A 51 12.56 16.69 -13.58
CA LYS A 51 12.73 16.75 -15.03
C LYS A 51 12.43 15.41 -15.68
N ILE A 52 11.75 15.46 -16.83
CA ILE A 52 11.61 14.36 -17.78
C ILE A 52 12.46 14.71 -19.01
N LEU A 53 13.04 13.71 -19.67
CA LEU A 53 13.82 13.92 -20.89
C LEU A 53 12.89 14.04 -22.11
N ASP A 54 13.22 14.95 -23.02
CA ASP A 54 12.39 15.24 -24.21
C ASP A 54 12.59 14.24 -25.36
N GLU A 55 13.70 13.49 -25.33
CA GLU A 55 14.04 12.50 -26.34
C GLU A 55 13.85 11.08 -25.78
N LYS A 56 13.16 10.23 -26.54
CA LYS A 56 13.04 8.81 -26.21
C LYS A 56 14.21 8.01 -26.77
N THR A 57 14.62 7.00 -26.02
CA THR A 57 15.61 6.00 -26.44
C THR A 57 15.06 4.61 -26.22
N ASP A 58 15.47 3.66 -27.05
CA ASP A 58 15.19 2.25 -26.78
C ASP A 58 15.88 1.81 -25.50
N LYS A 59 15.09 1.31 -24.55
CA LYS A 59 15.58 0.79 -23.28
C LYS A 59 15.13 -0.65 -23.10
N THR A 60 16.07 -1.50 -22.69
CA THR A 60 15.77 -2.87 -22.29
C THR A 60 15.20 -2.89 -20.87
N TYR A 61 14.11 -3.62 -20.69
CA TYR A 61 13.48 -3.91 -19.40
C TYR A 61 13.38 -5.41 -19.20
N HIS A 62 13.65 -5.86 -17.99
CA HIS A 62 13.41 -7.24 -17.60
C HIS A 62 11.93 -7.47 -17.27
N ALA A 63 11.23 -8.25 -18.09
CA ALA A 63 9.80 -8.52 -17.96
C ALA A 63 9.51 -9.94 -17.46
N LEU A 64 8.42 -10.07 -16.69
CA LEU A 64 7.89 -11.34 -16.22
C LEU A 64 6.56 -11.62 -16.91
N TYR A 65 6.42 -12.80 -17.51
CA TYR A 65 5.20 -13.17 -18.22
C TYR A 65 4.43 -14.28 -17.52
N LEU A 66 3.10 -14.19 -17.59
CA LEU A 66 2.17 -15.27 -17.26
C LEU A 66 1.28 -15.51 -18.50
N GLU A 67 1.11 -16.76 -18.91
CA GLU A 67 0.21 -17.09 -20.02
C GLU A 67 -0.55 -18.39 -19.77
N ASN A 68 -1.85 -18.40 -20.08
CA ASN A 68 -2.68 -19.61 -20.17
C ASN A 68 -3.45 -19.62 -21.51
N ASP A 69 -4.49 -20.44 -21.64
CA ASP A 69 -5.28 -20.53 -22.88
C ASP A 69 -5.98 -19.21 -23.23
N TYR A 70 -6.34 -18.42 -22.22
CA TYR A 70 -7.20 -17.24 -22.34
C TYR A 70 -6.44 -15.91 -22.29
N LEU A 71 -5.42 -15.81 -21.44
CA LEU A 71 -4.78 -14.56 -21.08
C LEU A 71 -3.26 -14.64 -21.27
N LYS A 72 -2.67 -13.51 -21.67
CA LYS A 72 -1.23 -13.25 -21.59
C LYS A 72 -0.98 -11.95 -20.84
N ILE A 73 -0.17 -12.01 -19.79
CA ILE A 73 0.10 -10.90 -18.86
C ILE A 73 1.60 -10.61 -18.86
N MET A 74 1.97 -9.33 -18.88
CA MET A 74 3.35 -8.85 -18.76
C MET A 74 3.46 -7.94 -17.53
N ILE A 75 4.43 -8.24 -16.67
CA ILE A 75 4.74 -7.47 -15.46
C ILE A 75 6.14 -6.87 -15.59
N LEU A 76 6.30 -5.61 -15.20
CA LEU A 76 7.59 -4.91 -15.19
C LEU A 76 8.06 -4.69 -13.75
N PRO A 77 8.87 -5.61 -13.16
CA PRO A 77 9.45 -5.43 -11.83
C PRO A 77 10.31 -4.17 -11.72
N GLU A 78 10.92 -3.70 -12.82
CA GLU A 78 11.72 -2.47 -12.83
C GLU A 78 10.90 -1.18 -12.71
N LEU A 79 9.58 -1.23 -12.92
CA LEU A 79 8.67 -0.07 -12.86
C LEU A 79 7.57 -0.35 -11.84
N GLY A 80 7.96 -0.50 -10.58
CA GLY A 80 7.05 -0.69 -9.47
C GLY A 80 6.34 -2.06 -9.43
N GLY A 81 6.67 -2.99 -10.32
CA GLY A 81 5.96 -4.28 -10.42
C GLY A 81 4.59 -4.19 -11.06
N ARG A 82 4.37 -3.17 -11.89
CA ARG A 82 3.10 -2.96 -12.60
C ARG A 82 2.77 -4.10 -13.56
N VAL A 83 1.49 -4.35 -13.77
CA VAL A 83 1.04 -5.11 -14.94
C VAL A 83 1.08 -4.17 -16.12
N GLN A 84 2.11 -4.25 -16.97
CA GLN A 84 2.25 -3.36 -18.12
C GLN A 84 1.29 -3.72 -19.26
N MET A 85 0.97 -5.00 -19.41
CA MET A 85 0.08 -5.49 -20.48
C MET A 85 -0.75 -6.66 -19.98
N ALA A 86 -2.04 -6.67 -20.34
CA ALA A 86 -2.91 -7.81 -20.18
C ALA A 86 -3.74 -8.01 -21.46
N TYR A 87 -3.54 -9.15 -22.11
CA TYR A 87 -4.10 -9.49 -23.42
C TYR A 87 -5.09 -10.64 -23.31
N ASP A 88 -6.25 -10.43 -23.89
CA ASP A 88 -7.31 -11.42 -24.09
C ASP A 88 -7.07 -12.15 -25.42
N LYS A 89 -6.73 -13.43 -25.35
CA LYS A 89 -6.47 -14.30 -26.49
C LYS A 89 -7.76 -14.71 -27.23
N VAL A 90 -8.92 -14.61 -26.57
CA VAL A 90 -10.22 -14.94 -27.16
C VAL A 90 -10.66 -13.84 -28.13
N LYS A 91 -10.70 -12.59 -27.67
CA LYS A 91 -11.06 -11.44 -28.52
C LYS A 91 -9.87 -10.79 -29.22
N GLN A 92 -8.66 -11.27 -28.98
CA GLN A 92 -7.41 -10.77 -29.57
C GLN A 92 -7.23 -9.26 -29.34
N ARG A 93 -7.37 -8.83 -28.08
CA ARG A 93 -7.27 -7.41 -27.67
C ARG A 93 -6.57 -7.26 -26.33
N HIS A 94 -6.00 -6.09 -26.12
CA HIS A 94 -5.58 -5.67 -24.78
C HIS A 94 -6.81 -5.21 -23.99
N PHE A 95 -7.16 -5.93 -22.91
CA PHE A 95 -8.26 -5.54 -22.03
C PHE A 95 -7.82 -4.60 -20.90
N ILE A 96 -6.50 -4.44 -20.74
CA ILE A 96 -5.84 -3.37 -20.02
C ILE A 96 -5.04 -2.54 -21.03
N TYR A 97 -5.08 -1.22 -20.93
CA TYR A 97 -4.37 -0.30 -21.84
C TYR A 97 -2.87 -0.60 -21.84
N TYR A 98 -2.38 -1.09 -22.98
CA TYR A 98 -0.97 -1.33 -23.20
C TYR A 98 -0.34 -0.10 -23.84
N ASN A 99 0.41 0.67 -23.04
CA ASN A 99 1.22 1.77 -23.54
C ASN A 99 2.53 1.20 -24.10
N GLN A 100 2.78 1.39 -25.39
CA GLN A 100 3.94 0.85 -26.09
C GLN A 100 5.19 1.73 -25.91
N VAL A 101 5.06 2.85 -25.19
CA VAL A 101 6.15 3.74 -24.80
C VAL A 101 6.13 3.97 -23.30
N ILE A 102 7.31 4.02 -22.67
CA ILE A 102 7.45 4.51 -21.30
C ILE A 102 7.65 6.03 -21.38
N LYS A 103 6.56 6.79 -21.18
CA LYS A 103 6.55 8.25 -21.26
C LYS A 103 6.10 8.86 -19.92
N PRO A 104 7.05 9.14 -19.01
CA PRO A 104 6.72 9.65 -17.69
C PRO A 104 6.27 11.11 -17.71
N ALA A 105 5.46 11.48 -16.74
CA ALA A 105 5.10 12.85 -16.41
C ALA A 105 5.34 13.13 -14.92
N LEU A 106 5.47 14.40 -14.54
CA LEU A 106 5.67 14.84 -13.15
C LEU A 106 4.37 14.82 -12.34
N VAL A 107 3.71 13.66 -12.30
CA VAL A 107 2.44 13.41 -11.60
C VAL A 107 2.64 12.65 -10.29
N GLY A 108 3.68 11.80 -10.20
CA GLY A 108 3.97 10.98 -9.04
C GLY A 108 4.37 11.81 -7.81
N LEU A 109 4.31 11.20 -6.62
CA LEU A 109 4.69 11.88 -5.39
C LEU A 109 6.16 12.32 -5.43
N ALA A 110 7.06 11.44 -5.90
CA ALA A 110 8.49 11.71 -6.09
C ALA A 110 8.83 12.33 -7.47
N GLY A 111 7.82 12.65 -8.28
CA GLY A 111 7.97 13.22 -9.63
C GLY A 111 7.48 12.26 -10.71
N PRO A 112 8.31 11.35 -11.24
CA PRO A 112 7.96 10.50 -12.37
C PRO A 112 6.79 9.56 -12.09
N TRP A 113 5.84 9.52 -13.02
CA TRP A 113 4.74 8.59 -13.07
C TRP A 113 4.37 8.31 -14.53
N ILE A 114 3.91 7.09 -14.83
CA ILE A 114 3.57 6.66 -16.19
C ILE A 114 2.14 6.12 -16.26
N SER A 115 1.46 6.41 -17.36
CA SER A 115 0.12 5.90 -17.66
C SER A 115 0.15 4.42 -18.10
N GLY A 116 -1.03 3.83 -18.20
CA GLY A 116 -1.21 2.48 -18.74
C GLY A 116 -0.97 1.36 -17.75
N GLY A 117 -1.38 0.15 -18.15
CA GLY A 117 -1.26 -1.04 -17.30
C GLY A 117 -2.19 -1.04 -16.10
N ILE A 118 -1.79 -1.76 -15.05
CA ILE A 118 -2.36 -1.68 -13.70
C ILE A 118 -1.25 -1.23 -12.75
N GLU A 119 -1.43 -0.07 -12.16
CA GLU A 119 -0.59 0.42 -11.06
C GLU A 119 -1.18 0.01 -9.70
N PHE A 120 -0.32 -0.43 -8.78
CA PHE A 120 -0.70 -0.78 -7.40
C PHE A 120 -0.20 0.29 -6.45
N ASN A 121 -1.13 1.03 -5.85
CA ASN A 121 -0.83 2.19 -5.03
C ASN A 121 -0.86 1.83 -3.56
N TRP A 122 0.31 1.83 -2.92
CA TRP A 122 0.51 1.58 -1.50
C TRP A 122 1.80 2.26 -1.02
N PRO A 123 1.91 2.68 0.25
CA PRO A 123 0.82 2.92 1.20
C PRO A 123 0.10 4.25 0.91
N GLN A 124 0.43 4.90 -0.21
CA GLN A 124 -0.12 6.16 -0.67
C GLN A 124 -0.34 6.12 -2.19
N HIS A 125 -1.14 7.06 -2.69
CA HIS A 125 -1.47 7.20 -4.10
C HIS A 125 -1.08 8.61 -4.61
N HIS A 126 -0.45 8.75 -5.79
CA HIS A 126 0.26 7.65 -6.48
C HIS A 126 1.45 7.18 -5.63
N ARG A 127 1.78 5.89 -5.72
CA ARG A 127 2.83 5.26 -4.90
C ARG A 127 4.18 5.96 -5.09
N PRO A 128 4.93 6.28 -4.01
CA PRO A 128 6.21 6.98 -4.13
C PRO A 128 7.23 6.23 -4.99
N SER A 129 7.29 4.91 -4.84
CA SER A 129 8.17 3.98 -5.55
C SER A 129 7.56 3.40 -6.83
N THR A 130 6.57 4.08 -7.44
CA THR A 130 5.91 3.60 -8.67
C THR A 130 6.88 3.44 -9.85
N PHE A 131 7.95 4.24 -9.86
CA PHE A 131 9.00 4.20 -10.88
C PHE A 131 10.27 3.46 -10.42
N ASP A 132 10.26 2.90 -9.20
CA ASP A 132 11.39 2.18 -8.62
C ASP A 132 11.27 0.68 -8.89
N PRO A 133 12.40 -0.03 -9.00
CA PRO A 133 12.39 -1.48 -9.15
C PRO A 133 11.94 -2.18 -7.84
N VAL A 134 11.19 -3.27 -7.96
CA VAL A 134 10.70 -4.11 -6.85
C VAL A 134 11.28 -5.52 -6.87
N ASP A 135 11.21 -6.21 -5.73
CA ASP A 135 11.66 -7.60 -5.60
C ASP A 135 10.61 -8.52 -6.23
N PHE A 136 11.03 -9.65 -6.82
CA PHE A 136 10.07 -10.63 -7.37
C PHE A 136 10.45 -12.09 -7.10
N SER A 137 9.45 -12.97 -7.16
CA SER A 137 9.65 -14.42 -7.14
C SER A 137 8.53 -15.14 -7.88
N ILE A 138 8.81 -16.35 -8.36
CA ILE A 138 7.83 -17.21 -9.05
C ILE A 138 7.48 -18.39 -8.12
N GLU A 139 6.21 -18.76 -8.11
CA GLU A 139 5.64 -19.86 -7.35
C GLU A 139 4.76 -20.74 -8.24
N GLU A 140 4.85 -22.05 -8.07
CA GLU A 140 4.03 -23.04 -8.77
C GLU A 140 3.14 -23.79 -7.77
N HIS A 141 1.90 -24.07 -8.16
CA HIS A 141 0.90 -24.69 -7.29
C HIS A 141 0.52 -26.09 -7.77
N ALA A 142 0.02 -26.92 -6.86
CA ALA A 142 -0.38 -28.30 -7.15
C ALA A 142 -1.54 -28.42 -8.16
N ASP A 143 -2.37 -27.38 -8.30
CA ASP A 143 -3.47 -27.30 -9.28
C ASP A 143 -3.01 -26.85 -10.67
N GLY A 144 -1.69 -26.70 -10.89
CA GLY A 144 -1.10 -26.27 -12.15
C GLY A 144 -1.14 -24.76 -12.39
N SER A 145 -1.73 -23.98 -11.48
CA SER A 145 -1.65 -22.53 -11.52
C SER A 145 -0.25 -22.05 -11.11
N LYS A 146 0.10 -20.82 -11.52
CA LYS A 146 1.38 -20.20 -11.18
C LYS A 146 1.17 -18.76 -10.74
N THR A 147 1.98 -18.31 -9.78
CA THR A 147 1.96 -16.95 -9.24
C THR A 147 3.30 -16.26 -9.48
N VAL A 148 3.26 -15.03 -10.01
CA VAL A 148 4.39 -14.10 -9.96
C VAL A 148 4.14 -13.14 -8.81
N TRP A 149 5.01 -13.15 -7.81
CA TRP A 149 4.97 -12.22 -6.69
C TRP A 149 5.90 -11.04 -6.93
N VAL A 150 5.43 -9.85 -6.57
CA VAL A 150 6.26 -8.65 -6.38
C VAL A 150 6.17 -8.15 -4.94
N SER A 151 7.25 -7.55 -4.43
CA SER A 151 7.36 -7.09 -3.05
C SER A 151 8.25 -5.86 -2.91
N GLU A 152 7.94 -5.02 -1.91
CA GLU A 152 8.84 -3.97 -1.44
C GLU A 152 8.75 -3.77 0.08
N VAL A 153 9.82 -3.22 0.67
CA VAL A 153 9.77 -2.54 1.97
C VAL A 153 9.80 -1.04 1.69
N GLU A 154 8.64 -0.39 1.81
CA GLU A 154 8.48 1.02 1.50
C GLU A 154 9.18 1.88 2.55
N ARG A 155 9.90 2.93 2.10
CA ARG A 155 10.84 3.69 2.93
C ARG A 155 10.23 4.81 3.77
N MET A 156 9.11 5.38 3.33
CA MET A 156 8.42 6.50 3.99
C MET A 156 7.82 6.08 5.34
N PHE A 157 7.18 4.91 5.39
CA PHE A 157 6.55 4.40 6.62
C PHE A 157 7.14 3.09 7.12
N ASN A 158 8.16 2.54 6.44
CA ASN A 158 8.81 1.27 6.78
C ASN A 158 7.80 0.10 6.83
N THR A 159 6.72 0.20 6.05
CA THR A 159 5.73 -0.87 5.87
C THR A 159 6.11 -1.72 4.66
N LYS A 160 5.58 -2.93 4.58
CA LYS A 160 5.86 -3.85 3.47
C LYS A 160 4.58 -4.15 2.69
N GLY A 161 4.67 -4.13 1.36
CA GLY A 161 3.57 -4.45 0.46
C GLY A 161 3.97 -5.55 -0.52
N MET A 162 3.04 -6.45 -0.81
CA MET A 162 3.21 -7.54 -1.78
C MET A 162 1.97 -7.66 -2.66
N ALA A 163 2.17 -8.02 -3.93
CA ALA A 163 1.12 -8.39 -4.86
C ALA A 163 1.51 -9.67 -5.61
N GLY A 164 0.64 -10.66 -5.61
CA GLY A 164 0.80 -11.93 -6.31
C GLY A 164 -0.17 -12.02 -7.47
N PHE A 165 0.37 -12.16 -8.68
CA PHE A 165 -0.36 -12.27 -9.94
C PHE A 165 -0.49 -13.73 -10.33
N ARG A 166 -1.70 -14.27 -10.27
CA ARG A 166 -1.95 -15.70 -10.50
C ARG A 166 -2.85 -15.91 -11.72
N LEU A 167 -2.43 -16.85 -12.56
CA LEU A 167 -3.27 -17.44 -13.59
C LEU A 167 -3.52 -18.92 -13.26
N TYR A 168 -4.74 -19.38 -13.54
CA TYR A 168 -5.13 -20.79 -13.46
C TYR A 168 -5.15 -21.39 -14.86
N PRO A 169 -4.94 -22.71 -15.03
CA PRO A 169 -4.94 -23.34 -16.34
C PRO A 169 -6.20 -23.09 -17.17
N ASP A 170 -7.37 -23.03 -16.52
CA ASP A 170 -8.70 -23.07 -17.15
C ASP A 170 -9.54 -21.81 -16.93
N LYS A 171 -8.95 -20.71 -16.41
CA LYS A 171 -9.68 -19.48 -16.08
C LYS A 171 -9.24 -18.27 -16.91
N ALA A 172 -10.22 -17.51 -17.38
CA ALA A 172 -10.07 -16.26 -18.12
C ALA A 172 -10.07 -15.03 -17.20
N TYR A 173 -9.32 -15.08 -16.10
CA TYR A 173 -9.10 -13.93 -15.23
C TYR A 173 -7.67 -13.90 -14.66
N LEU A 174 -7.21 -12.70 -14.36
CA LEU A 174 -6.04 -12.46 -13.52
C LEU A 174 -6.50 -12.33 -12.07
N GLU A 175 -6.05 -13.23 -11.20
CA GLU A 175 -6.20 -13.10 -9.75
C GLU A 175 -5.02 -12.31 -9.19
N ILE A 176 -5.31 -11.36 -8.31
CA ILE A 176 -4.33 -10.57 -7.58
C ILE A 176 -4.55 -10.80 -6.08
N ASN A 177 -3.58 -11.44 -5.42
CA ASN A 177 -3.55 -11.53 -3.96
C ASN A 177 -2.56 -10.51 -3.40
N ALA A 178 -3.04 -9.58 -2.58
CA ALA A 178 -2.20 -8.58 -1.96
C ALA A 178 -2.00 -8.89 -0.47
N ARG A 179 -0.80 -8.54 0.04
CA ARG A 179 -0.45 -8.68 1.46
C ARG A 179 0.30 -7.45 1.94
N LEU A 180 -0.24 -6.84 2.98
CA LEU A 180 0.19 -5.56 3.51
C LEU A 180 0.59 -5.76 4.96
N TYR A 181 1.81 -5.34 5.30
CA TYR A 181 2.40 -5.55 6.62
C TYR A 181 2.83 -4.24 7.23
N ASN A 182 2.35 -3.97 8.45
CA ASN A 182 2.96 -2.93 9.27
C ASN A 182 4.12 -3.51 10.06
N ARG A 183 5.36 -3.28 9.61
CA ARG A 183 6.55 -3.77 10.31
C ARG A 183 6.89 -2.97 11.57
N THR A 184 6.24 -1.84 11.77
CA THR A 184 6.61 -0.86 12.79
C THR A 184 5.85 -1.10 14.08
N PRO A 185 6.39 -0.65 15.23
CA PRO A 185 5.68 -0.77 16.49
C PRO A 185 4.53 0.24 16.67
N PHE A 186 4.20 1.03 15.65
CA PHE A 186 3.21 2.10 15.75
C PHE A 186 2.07 1.88 14.75
N PRO A 187 0.83 2.28 15.07
CA PRO A 187 -0.24 2.34 14.09
C PRO A 187 0.17 3.22 12.90
N GLN A 188 0.02 2.69 11.69
CA GLN A 188 0.26 3.40 10.43
C GLN A 188 -1.05 3.62 9.70
N THR A 189 -1.12 4.68 8.91
CA THR A 189 -2.21 4.87 7.95
C THR A 189 -1.77 4.39 6.59
N PHE A 190 -2.69 3.89 5.78
CA PHE A 190 -2.41 3.43 4.43
C PHE A 190 -3.61 3.61 3.51
N LEU A 191 -3.33 3.57 2.22
CA LEU A 191 -4.34 3.53 1.17
C LEU A 191 -3.91 2.48 0.15
N TRP A 192 -4.87 1.68 -0.32
CA TRP A 192 -4.68 0.73 -1.42
C TRP A 192 -5.65 1.04 -2.55
N TRP A 193 -5.11 1.25 -3.74
CA TRP A 193 -5.88 1.26 -4.99
C TRP A 193 -5.14 0.50 -6.07
N ALA A 194 -5.85 -0.37 -6.79
CA ALA A 194 -5.39 -0.88 -8.07
C ALA A 194 -5.99 0.00 -9.18
N ASN A 195 -5.15 0.49 -10.08
CA ASN A 195 -5.53 1.46 -11.11
C ASN A 195 -5.38 0.84 -12.51
N PRO A 196 -6.31 0.00 -12.96
CA PRO A 196 -6.31 -0.46 -14.35
C PRO A 196 -6.65 0.69 -15.29
N ALA A 197 -5.73 0.99 -16.19
CA ALA A 197 -5.99 1.83 -17.34
C ALA A 197 -6.69 1.00 -18.43
N VAL A 198 -7.64 1.61 -19.13
CA VAL A 198 -8.35 1.00 -20.28
C VAL A 198 -8.44 2.00 -21.41
N LYS A 199 -8.25 1.51 -22.64
CA LYS A 199 -8.36 2.33 -23.86
C LYS A 199 -9.80 2.79 -24.03
N VAL A 200 -10.00 4.05 -24.42
CA VAL A 200 -11.34 4.60 -24.62
C VAL A 200 -11.50 5.27 -25.98
N ASN A 201 -12.76 5.43 -26.38
CA ASN A 201 -13.20 6.16 -27.56
C ASN A 201 -14.68 6.59 -27.34
N ASP A 202 -15.33 7.14 -28.37
CA ASP A 202 -16.71 7.62 -28.26
C ASP A 202 -17.77 6.53 -27.97
N HIS A 203 -17.39 5.27 -28.17
CA HIS A 203 -18.21 4.09 -27.92
C HIS A 203 -18.04 3.53 -26.51
N TYR A 204 -17.06 4.01 -25.75
CA TYR A 204 -16.77 3.51 -24.40
C TYR A 204 -17.80 3.94 -23.37
N GLN A 205 -18.16 3.01 -22.48
CA GLN A 205 -19.04 3.23 -21.34
C GLN A 205 -18.47 2.58 -20.08
N SER A 206 -18.42 3.30 -18.97
CA SER A 206 -18.12 2.74 -17.67
C SER A 206 -19.33 2.07 -17.05
N ILE A 207 -19.12 0.91 -16.45
CA ILE A 207 -20.15 0.07 -15.87
C ILE A 207 -19.96 0.06 -14.35
N PHE A 208 -20.76 0.86 -13.65
CA PHE A 208 -20.98 0.71 -12.22
C PHE A 208 -22.19 -0.19 -11.96
N PRO A 209 -22.25 -0.86 -10.79
CA PRO A 209 -23.39 -1.69 -10.43
C PRO A 209 -24.74 -0.96 -10.49
N PRO A 210 -25.85 -1.68 -10.72
CA PRO A 210 -27.18 -1.07 -10.87
C PRO A 210 -27.68 -0.28 -9.66
N ASP A 211 -27.13 -0.51 -8.47
CA ASP A 211 -27.53 0.20 -7.24
C ASP A 211 -26.83 1.55 -7.05
N VAL A 212 -25.78 1.84 -7.84
CA VAL A 212 -25.05 3.11 -7.85
C VAL A 212 -25.88 4.17 -8.57
N HIS A 213 -26.41 5.12 -7.80
CA HIS A 213 -27.25 6.22 -8.27
C HIS A 213 -26.62 7.60 -8.09
N ALA A 214 -25.45 7.67 -7.44
CA ALA A 214 -24.69 8.89 -7.26
C ALA A 214 -23.19 8.60 -7.24
N VAL A 215 -22.40 9.64 -7.52
CA VAL A 215 -20.94 9.62 -7.55
C VAL A 215 -20.37 10.85 -6.85
N PHE A 216 -19.21 10.68 -6.22
CA PHE A 216 -18.48 11.72 -5.51
C PHE A 216 -17.19 12.12 -6.23
N ASP A 217 -16.73 13.33 -5.95
CA ASP A 217 -15.36 13.74 -6.28
C ASP A 217 -14.34 13.28 -5.20
N HIS A 218 -13.08 13.73 -5.34
CA HIS A 218 -12.04 13.53 -4.34
C HIS A 218 -12.41 14.15 -2.99
N GLY A 219 -12.39 13.33 -1.93
CA GLY A 219 -12.72 13.74 -0.57
C GLY A 219 -14.22 14.02 -0.37
N LYS A 220 -15.08 13.55 -1.29
CA LYS A 220 -16.54 13.72 -1.25
C LYS A 220 -16.98 15.20 -1.18
N ARG A 221 -16.18 16.14 -1.71
CA ARG A 221 -16.42 17.60 -1.68
C ARG A 221 -17.53 18.04 -2.64
N ASP A 222 -17.85 17.22 -3.63
CA ASP A 222 -18.93 17.45 -4.58
C ASP A 222 -19.61 16.10 -4.96
N VAL A 223 -20.87 16.18 -5.40
CA VAL A 223 -21.71 15.00 -5.66
C VAL A 223 -22.54 15.20 -6.94
N SER A 224 -22.74 14.12 -7.70
CA SER A 224 -23.62 14.10 -8.88
C SER A 224 -24.49 12.84 -8.89
N GLU A 225 -25.67 12.93 -9.48
CA GLU A 225 -26.45 11.77 -9.91
C GLU A 225 -25.67 10.94 -10.93
N PHE A 226 -25.89 9.62 -10.95
CA PHE A 226 -25.29 8.68 -11.89
C PHE A 226 -26.32 7.64 -12.34
N PRO A 227 -26.31 7.19 -13.61
CA PRO A 227 -25.42 7.60 -14.70
C PRO A 227 -25.82 8.92 -15.37
N ILE A 228 -27.05 9.38 -15.16
CA ILE A 228 -27.55 10.63 -15.74
C ILE A 228 -27.28 11.77 -14.76
N ALA A 229 -26.26 12.57 -15.02
CA ALA A 229 -25.95 13.76 -14.24
C ALA A 229 -26.95 14.89 -14.54
N ARG A 230 -27.28 15.66 -13.50
CA ARG A 230 -28.08 16.88 -13.55
C ARG A 230 -27.40 17.96 -12.71
N GLY A 231 -27.51 19.21 -13.12
CA GLY A 231 -26.87 20.35 -12.44
C GLY A 231 -25.39 20.50 -12.81
N THR A 232 -24.60 21.11 -11.93
CA THR A 232 -23.18 21.40 -12.20
C THR A 232 -22.29 20.42 -11.45
N TYR A 233 -21.32 19.82 -12.16
CA TYR A 233 -20.29 18.96 -11.56
C TYR A 233 -18.95 19.22 -12.24
N TYR A 234 -17.87 19.41 -11.49
CA TYR A 234 -16.54 19.81 -12.04
C TYR A 234 -16.60 21.04 -12.96
N LYS A 235 -17.45 22.01 -12.62
CA LYS A 235 -17.69 23.24 -13.41
C LYS A 235 -18.29 23.01 -14.80
N VAL A 236 -18.81 21.82 -15.08
CA VAL A 236 -19.56 21.51 -16.31
C VAL A 236 -21.06 21.49 -15.99
N ASP A 237 -21.87 22.10 -16.84
CA ASP A 237 -23.33 22.08 -16.73
C ASP A 237 -23.92 20.84 -17.41
N TYR A 238 -24.52 19.96 -16.61
CA TYR A 238 -25.24 18.76 -17.01
C TYR A 238 -26.75 18.89 -16.80
N SER A 239 -27.29 20.10 -16.62
CA SER A 239 -28.72 20.36 -16.40
C SER A 239 -29.66 19.71 -17.43
N ALA A 240 -29.19 19.46 -18.65
CA ALA A 240 -29.93 18.77 -19.70
C ALA A 240 -30.17 17.27 -19.45
N GLY A 241 -29.55 16.67 -18.42
CA GLY A 241 -29.59 15.23 -18.18
C GLY A 241 -28.62 14.49 -19.11
N VAL A 242 -27.36 14.43 -18.70
CA VAL A 242 -26.27 13.87 -19.52
C VAL A 242 -25.80 12.55 -18.95
N ASP A 243 -25.68 11.53 -19.79
CA ASP A 243 -25.12 10.24 -19.39
C ASP A 243 -23.60 10.35 -19.23
N ILE A 244 -23.14 10.54 -17.99
CA ILE A 244 -21.73 10.63 -17.61
C ILE A 244 -21.08 9.25 -17.43
N SER A 245 -21.80 8.15 -17.70
CA SER A 245 -21.15 6.84 -17.88
C SER A 245 -20.43 6.73 -19.23
N ARG A 246 -20.74 7.61 -20.19
CA ARG A 246 -20.19 7.61 -21.55
C ARG A 246 -18.99 8.55 -21.65
N TYR A 247 -17.82 8.04 -22.06
CA TYR A 247 -16.58 8.83 -22.17
C TYR A 247 -16.75 10.10 -23.01
N LYS A 248 -17.45 9.99 -24.16
CA LYS A 248 -17.70 11.12 -25.07
C LYS A 248 -18.43 12.32 -24.45
N ASN A 249 -19.07 12.13 -23.31
CA ASN A 249 -19.86 13.17 -22.63
C ASN A 249 -19.08 13.88 -21.52
N ILE A 250 -17.79 13.56 -21.32
CA ILE A 250 -16.97 14.07 -20.21
C ILE A 250 -15.86 14.97 -20.77
N PRO A 251 -16.05 16.30 -20.87
CA PRO A 251 -15.12 17.19 -21.57
C PRO A 251 -13.86 17.57 -20.77
N VAL A 252 -13.88 17.38 -19.45
CA VAL A 252 -12.83 17.88 -18.53
C VAL A 252 -12.29 16.78 -17.61
N PRO A 253 -11.10 16.96 -17.01
CA PRO A 253 -10.58 16.01 -16.04
C PRO A 253 -11.53 15.81 -14.87
N THR A 254 -11.98 14.57 -14.67
CA THR A 254 -13.06 14.28 -13.73
C THR A 254 -12.84 12.93 -13.04
N SER A 255 -13.08 12.91 -11.73
CA SER A 255 -13.19 11.68 -10.94
C SER A 255 -14.64 11.39 -10.62
N TYR A 256 -15.02 10.12 -10.71
CA TYR A 256 -16.30 9.61 -10.25
C TYR A 256 -16.06 8.43 -9.31
N MET A 257 -16.20 8.65 -8.01
CA MET A 257 -16.20 7.58 -7.01
C MET A 257 -17.64 7.17 -6.75
N ALA A 258 -17.98 5.91 -6.96
CA ALA A 258 -19.32 5.42 -6.68
C ALA A 258 -19.65 5.57 -5.19
N ILE A 259 -20.92 5.88 -4.89
CA ILE A 259 -21.47 5.60 -3.57
C ILE A 259 -21.32 4.12 -3.22
N ARG A 260 -21.54 3.79 -1.95
CA ARG A 260 -21.58 2.40 -1.49
C ARG A 260 -22.54 1.55 -2.34
N SER A 261 -22.03 0.42 -2.80
CA SER A 261 -22.76 -0.60 -3.56
C SER A 261 -22.69 -1.95 -2.84
N ASN A 262 -23.76 -2.74 -2.93
CA ASN A 262 -23.85 -4.10 -2.43
C ASN A 262 -23.31 -5.15 -3.43
N TYR A 263 -22.80 -4.70 -4.58
CA TYR A 263 -22.25 -5.56 -5.63
C TYR A 263 -20.72 -5.58 -5.59
N ASP A 264 -20.19 -6.75 -5.93
CA ASP A 264 -18.75 -7.06 -5.91
C ASP A 264 -18.00 -6.60 -7.17
N PHE A 265 -18.67 -5.96 -8.14
CA PHE A 265 -18.08 -5.69 -9.45
C PHE A 265 -18.07 -4.21 -9.85
N MET A 266 -17.18 -3.85 -10.76
CA MET A 266 -17.26 -2.66 -11.61
C MET A 266 -16.46 -2.90 -12.89
N GLY A 267 -16.64 -2.08 -13.92
CA GLY A 267 -15.87 -2.26 -15.14
C GLY A 267 -16.16 -1.22 -16.20
N GLY A 268 -15.95 -1.61 -17.45
CA GLY A 268 -16.31 -0.81 -18.61
C GLY A 268 -16.44 -1.66 -19.86
N TYR A 269 -17.09 -1.06 -20.86
CA TYR A 269 -17.50 -1.73 -22.09
C TYR A 269 -17.33 -0.83 -23.30
N GLU A 270 -16.75 -1.40 -24.35
CA GLU A 270 -16.61 -0.81 -25.68
C GLU A 270 -17.74 -1.33 -26.57
N HIS A 271 -18.68 -0.44 -26.95
CA HIS A 271 -19.86 -0.84 -27.71
C HIS A 271 -19.57 -1.23 -29.17
N ASP A 272 -18.47 -0.73 -29.73
CA ASP A 272 -17.98 -0.99 -31.08
C ASP A 272 -17.26 -2.35 -31.16
N SER A 273 -16.23 -2.57 -30.34
CA SER A 273 -15.45 -3.82 -30.31
C SER A 273 -16.20 -4.96 -29.60
N LYS A 274 -17.25 -4.61 -28.84
CA LYS A 274 -18.02 -5.51 -27.97
C LYS A 274 -17.15 -6.24 -26.96
N GLY A 275 -16.11 -5.58 -26.46
CA GLY A 275 -15.22 -6.07 -25.41
C GLY A 275 -15.31 -5.20 -24.17
N GLY A 276 -14.96 -5.75 -23.01
CA GLY A 276 -14.92 -5.00 -21.77
C GLY A 276 -13.88 -5.52 -20.78
N LEU A 277 -13.70 -4.77 -19.71
CA LEU A 277 -12.94 -5.13 -18.51
C LEU A 277 -13.92 -5.18 -17.34
N LEU A 278 -13.80 -6.20 -16.50
CA LEU A 278 -14.43 -6.24 -15.19
C LEU A 278 -13.39 -6.44 -14.10
N HIS A 279 -13.59 -5.72 -13.00
CA HIS A 279 -13.03 -6.00 -11.70
C HIS A 279 -14.08 -6.68 -10.82
N ILE A 280 -13.65 -7.68 -10.04
CA ILE A 280 -14.49 -8.35 -9.03
C ILE A 280 -13.70 -8.50 -7.73
N ALA A 281 -14.31 -8.12 -6.60
CA ALA A 281 -13.81 -8.35 -5.26
C ALA A 281 -14.94 -8.22 -4.24
N ASN A 282 -14.82 -8.88 -3.08
CA ASN A 282 -15.79 -8.75 -1.99
C ASN A 282 -15.93 -7.28 -1.58
N HIS A 283 -17.12 -6.69 -1.76
CA HIS A 283 -17.38 -5.27 -1.52
C HIS A 283 -17.26 -4.85 -0.05
N HIS A 284 -17.23 -5.78 0.91
CA HIS A 284 -16.90 -5.48 2.31
C HIS A 284 -15.40 -5.21 2.54
N VAL A 285 -14.55 -5.70 1.63
CA VAL A 285 -13.10 -5.52 1.66
C VAL A 285 -12.67 -4.49 0.61
N SER A 286 -13.22 -4.56 -0.61
CA SER A 286 -12.97 -3.63 -1.71
C SER A 286 -14.23 -2.82 -2.07
N PRO A 287 -14.66 -1.87 -1.21
CA PRO A 287 -15.84 -1.07 -1.49
C PRO A 287 -15.59 -0.01 -2.57
N GLY A 288 -14.37 0.50 -2.69
CA GLY A 288 -14.02 1.60 -3.58
C GLY A 288 -14.12 1.24 -5.05
N LYS A 289 -14.93 2.01 -5.78
CA LYS A 289 -15.13 1.90 -7.23
C LYS A 289 -15.00 3.30 -7.81
N LYS A 290 -13.98 3.54 -8.64
CA LYS A 290 -13.67 4.88 -9.15
C LYS A 290 -13.40 4.84 -10.64
N GLN A 291 -13.85 5.88 -11.33
CA GLN A 291 -13.38 6.23 -12.65
C GLN A 291 -12.58 7.53 -12.55
N TRP A 292 -11.42 7.58 -13.21
CA TRP A 292 -10.71 8.82 -13.51
C TRP A 292 -10.51 8.97 -15.02
N THR A 293 -10.66 10.19 -15.53
CA THR A 293 -10.37 10.53 -16.92
C THR A 293 -9.82 11.94 -17.01
N TRP A 294 -8.96 12.20 -18.00
CA TRP A 294 -8.57 13.56 -18.40
C TRP A 294 -9.67 14.30 -19.16
N GLY A 295 -10.76 13.61 -19.52
CA GLY A 295 -11.83 14.10 -20.37
C GLY A 295 -11.49 13.96 -21.86
N ASN A 296 -12.48 14.21 -22.73
CA ASN A 296 -12.31 14.15 -24.19
C ASN A 296 -12.14 15.53 -24.85
N GLY A 297 -12.15 16.62 -24.07
CA GLY A 297 -11.89 17.97 -24.55
C GLY A 297 -10.40 18.25 -24.83
N GLU A 298 -10.09 19.47 -25.27
CA GLU A 298 -8.72 19.87 -25.69
C GLU A 298 -7.66 19.61 -24.62
N PHE A 299 -7.99 19.87 -23.35
CA PHE A 299 -7.07 19.62 -22.23
C PHE A 299 -6.76 18.13 -22.05
N GLY A 300 -7.76 17.26 -22.17
CA GLY A 300 -7.58 15.82 -22.04
C GLY A 300 -6.72 15.26 -23.16
N GLN A 301 -7.01 15.67 -24.40
CA GLN A 301 -6.22 15.30 -25.57
C GLN A 301 -4.76 15.79 -25.48
N ALA A 302 -4.52 16.93 -24.83
CA ALA A 302 -3.16 17.40 -24.58
C ALA A 302 -2.41 16.52 -23.57
N TRP A 303 -3.09 16.05 -22.52
CA TRP A 303 -2.52 15.09 -21.57
C TRP A 303 -2.25 13.73 -22.19
N ASP A 304 -3.13 13.24 -23.07
CA ASP A 304 -2.90 11.97 -23.78
C ASP A 304 -1.58 12.02 -24.56
N ARG A 305 -1.31 13.12 -25.28
CA ARG A 305 -0.04 13.33 -26.02
C ARG A 305 1.19 13.42 -25.12
N ASN A 306 1.01 13.83 -23.86
CA ASN A 306 2.11 13.88 -22.88
C ASN A 306 2.41 12.51 -22.26
N LEU A 307 1.47 11.55 -22.34
CA LEU A 307 1.56 10.27 -21.65
C LEU A 307 1.75 9.07 -22.59
N THR A 308 1.49 9.23 -23.88
CA THR A 308 1.81 8.26 -24.93
C THR A 308 2.20 8.98 -26.21
N ASP A 309 2.77 8.23 -27.16
CA ASP A 309 3.02 8.72 -28.52
C ASP A 309 1.88 8.37 -29.47
N GLU A 310 1.37 7.12 -29.42
CA GLU A 310 0.48 6.59 -30.47
C GLU A 310 -0.75 5.81 -29.92
N ASP A 311 -0.79 5.45 -28.63
CA ASP A 311 -1.81 4.52 -28.13
C ASP A 311 -3.18 5.15 -27.86
N GLY A 312 -3.25 6.49 -27.86
CA GLY A 312 -4.48 7.28 -27.74
C GLY A 312 -5.01 7.40 -26.31
N PRO A 313 -6.26 7.87 -26.14
CA PRO A 313 -6.83 8.18 -24.83
C PRO A 313 -7.11 6.92 -23.99
N TYR A 314 -7.08 7.11 -22.67
CA TYR A 314 -7.43 6.09 -21.69
C TYR A 314 -8.27 6.68 -20.55
N ILE A 315 -8.90 5.80 -19.78
CA ILE A 315 -9.43 6.12 -18.44
C ILE A 315 -8.86 5.13 -17.43
N GLU A 316 -8.97 5.44 -16.14
CA GLU A 316 -8.60 4.54 -15.05
C GLU A 316 -9.86 4.07 -14.33
N LEU A 317 -10.02 2.75 -14.22
CA LEU A 317 -11.13 2.08 -13.51
C LEU A 317 -10.64 1.56 -12.15
N MET A 318 -10.40 2.49 -11.23
CA MET A 318 -9.63 2.24 -10.01
C MET A 318 -10.48 1.56 -8.94
N THR A 319 -9.86 0.64 -8.18
CA THR A 319 -10.55 -0.19 -7.19
C THR A 319 -9.85 -0.13 -5.83
N GLY A 320 -10.59 0.38 -4.84
CA GLY A 320 -10.09 0.69 -3.50
C GLY A 320 -10.35 -0.43 -2.51
N VAL A 321 -9.42 -0.65 -1.58
CA VAL A 321 -9.51 -1.68 -0.52
C VAL A 321 -9.40 -1.05 0.86
N PHE A 322 -10.37 -1.37 1.74
CA PHE A 322 -10.62 -0.71 3.02
C PHE A 322 -10.86 0.80 2.89
N THR A 323 -11.33 1.24 1.72
CA THR A 323 -11.55 2.64 1.38
C THR A 323 -12.56 2.74 0.24
N ASP A 324 -13.48 3.71 0.30
CA ASP A 324 -14.47 3.95 -0.76
C ASP A 324 -14.21 5.25 -1.55
N ASN A 325 -13.28 6.09 -1.11
CA ASN A 325 -12.96 7.37 -1.73
C ASN A 325 -11.45 7.70 -1.61
N GLN A 326 -11.03 8.83 -2.17
CA GLN A 326 -9.66 9.29 -2.12
C GLN A 326 -9.60 10.80 -1.84
N PRO A 327 -8.82 11.27 -0.83
CA PRO A 327 -8.13 10.45 0.15
C PRO A 327 -9.13 9.88 1.17
N ASP A 328 -9.00 8.61 1.52
CA ASP A 328 -9.69 7.98 2.65
C ASP A 328 -8.81 6.83 3.14
N PHE A 329 -7.82 7.16 3.97
CA PHE A 329 -6.83 6.21 4.45
C PHE A 329 -7.41 5.30 5.53
N SER A 330 -7.00 4.04 5.55
CA SER A 330 -7.28 3.08 6.62
C SER A 330 -6.12 2.99 7.61
N TRP A 331 -6.39 2.50 8.81
CA TRP A 331 -5.36 2.19 9.82
C TRP A 331 -4.88 0.76 9.68
N ILE A 332 -3.60 0.50 9.93
CA ILE A 332 -3.00 -0.83 10.13
C ILE A 332 -2.20 -0.82 11.44
N GLN A 333 -2.53 -1.73 12.35
CA GLN A 333 -1.98 -1.83 13.70
C GLN A 333 -0.54 -2.36 13.70
N PRO A 334 0.24 -2.17 14.77
CA PRO A 334 1.61 -2.67 14.86
C PRO A 334 1.70 -4.16 14.54
N PHE A 335 2.60 -4.54 13.63
CA PHE A 335 2.85 -5.94 13.24
C PHE A 335 1.65 -6.66 12.60
N GLU A 336 0.56 -5.95 12.27
CA GLU A 336 -0.62 -6.50 11.59
C GLU A 336 -0.30 -6.86 10.13
N GLU A 337 -0.86 -7.99 9.68
CA GLU A 337 -0.99 -8.37 8.28
C GLU A 337 -2.43 -8.11 7.81
N ARG A 338 -2.58 -7.50 6.64
CA ARG A 338 -3.85 -7.48 5.89
C ARG A 338 -3.70 -8.14 4.54
N THR A 339 -4.64 -9.03 4.22
CA THR A 339 -4.69 -9.72 2.95
C THR A 339 -6.04 -9.56 2.28
N PHE A 340 -6.04 -9.54 0.95
CA PHE A 340 -7.25 -9.48 0.14
C PHE A 340 -6.97 -9.94 -1.28
N THR A 341 -8.05 -10.22 -2.01
CA THR A 341 -7.99 -10.71 -3.38
C THR A 341 -8.87 -9.86 -4.29
N GLN A 342 -8.35 -9.53 -5.46
CA GLN A 342 -9.05 -8.84 -6.53
C GLN A 342 -8.91 -9.66 -7.83
N TYR A 343 -9.92 -9.63 -8.68
CA TYR A 343 -9.91 -10.30 -9.97
C TYR A 343 -10.11 -9.28 -11.09
N PHE A 344 -9.29 -9.35 -12.13
CA PHE A 344 -9.44 -8.54 -13.35
C PHE A 344 -9.62 -9.47 -14.54
N MET A 345 -10.64 -9.24 -15.36
CA MET A 345 -11.01 -10.15 -16.44
C MET A 345 -11.59 -9.44 -17.66
N PRO A 346 -11.26 -9.89 -18.87
CA PRO A 346 -11.99 -9.49 -20.05
C PRO A 346 -13.40 -10.10 -20.04
N TYR A 347 -14.30 -9.47 -20.78
CA TYR A 347 -15.56 -10.09 -21.19
C TYR A 347 -15.98 -9.56 -22.55
N ALA A 348 -16.92 -10.25 -23.22
CA ALA A 348 -17.35 -9.89 -24.55
C ALA A 348 -18.87 -9.99 -24.73
N GLU A 349 -19.42 -9.18 -25.63
CA GLU A 349 -20.79 -9.27 -26.20
C GLU A 349 -21.97 -9.02 -25.25
N LEU A 350 -21.74 -8.98 -23.94
CA LEU A 350 -22.78 -8.79 -22.92
C LEU A 350 -23.35 -7.38 -22.84
N GLY A 351 -22.57 -6.34 -23.15
CA GLY A 351 -22.97 -4.97 -22.87
C GLY A 351 -22.83 -4.59 -21.40
N ALA A 352 -23.80 -3.83 -20.89
CA ALA A 352 -23.77 -3.24 -19.55
C ALA A 352 -24.12 -4.27 -18.46
N VAL A 353 -23.11 -4.92 -17.88
CA VAL A 353 -23.27 -5.97 -16.87
C VAL A 353 -24.14 -5.51 -15.70
N LYS A 354 -25.05 -6.39 -15.26
CA LYS A 354 -25.99 -6.15 -14.16
C LYS A 354 -25.59 -6.86 -12.87
N ASN A 355 -24.98 -8.03 -12.97
CA ASN A 355 -24.28 -8.68 -11.87
C ASN A 355 -23.09 -9.52 -12.39
N ALA A 356 -22.06 -9.68 -11.57
CA ALA A 356 -20.92 -10.54 -11.87
C ALA A 356 -20.36 -11.19 -10.61
N THR A 357 -19.90 -12.42 -10.78
CA THR A 357 -19.05 -13.16 -9.84
C THR A 357 -17.77 -13.54 -10.56
N ARG A 358 -16.76 -14.06 -9.83
CA ARG A 358 -15.53 -14.54 -10.46
C ARG A 358 -15.75 -15.66 -11.50
N GLU A 359 -16.90 -16.34 -11.49
CA GLU A 359 -17.20 -17.45 -12.40
C GLU A 359 -18.05 -17.01 -13.61
N ALA A 360 -18.98 -16.05 -13.42
CA ALA A 360 -19.94 -15.67 -14.46
C ALA A 360 -20.50 -14.25 -14.33
N MET A 361 -20.95 -13.70 -15.45
CA MET A 361 -21.56 -12.38 -15.57
C MET A 361 -22.92 -12.47 -16.25
N VAL A 362 -23.83 -11.56 -15.89
CA VAL A 362 -25.16 -11.47 -16.49
C VAL A 362 -25.49 -10.04 -16.88
N ASN A 363 -25.99 -9.88 -18.10
CA ASN A 363 -26.74 -8.72 -18.54
C ASN A 363 -28.23 -9.10 -18.69
N PHE A 364 -29.10 -8.17 -18.30
CA PHE A 364 -30.54 -8.34 -18.34
C PHE A 364 -31.16 -6.99 -18.70
N GLU A 365 -31.61 -6.87 -19.95
CA GLU A 365 -32.09 -5.62 -20.53
C GLU A 365 -33.46 -5.80 -21.15
N LYS A 366 -34.29 -4.75 -21.05
CA LYS A 366 -35.62 -4.68 -21.63
C LYS A 366 -35.64 -3.62 -22.72
N ASP A 367 -36.10 -3.99 -23.91
CA ASP A 367 -36.36 -3.10 -25.04
C ASP A 367 -37.81 -3.30 -25.50
N GLY A 368 -38.67 -2.33 -25.20
CA GLY A 368 -40.12 -2.49 -25.33
C GLY A 368 -40.64 -3.70 -24.52
N ASN A 369 -41.22 -4.69 -25.20
CA ASN A 369 -41.68 -5.95 -24.58
C ASN A 369 -40.64 -7.07 -24.66
N ASN A 370 -39.51 -6.87 -25.35
CA ASN A 370 -38.45 -7.86 -25.44
C ASN A 370 -37.52 -7.72 -24.24
N VAL A 371 -37.15 -8.86 -23.66
CA VAL A 371 -36.12 -8.94 -22.62
C VAL A 371 -35.01 -9.84 -23.10
N SER A 372 -33.80 -9.30 -23.17
CA SER A 372 -32.60 -10.03 -23.53
C SER A 372 -31.83 -10.41 -22.27
N ILE A 373 -31.42 -11.67 -22.21
CA ILE A 373 -30.51 -12.20 -21.20
C ILE A 373 -29.24 -12.58 -21.92
N LYS A 374 -28.11 -12.07 -21.44
CA LYS A 374 -26.78 -12.42 -21.95
C LYS A 374 -25.88 -12.87 -20.82
N LEU A 375 -25.13 -13.94 -21.07
CA LEU A 375 -24.30 -14.62 -20.08
C LEU A 375 -22.89 -14.81 -20.61
N TYR A 376 -21.93 -14.59 -19.73
CA TYR A 376 -20.51 -14.84 -19.97
C TYR A 376 -19.95 -15.62 -18.79
N THR A 377 -18.97 -16.48 -19.04
CA THR A 377 -18.31 -17.28 -18.00
C THR A 377 -16.81 -17.16 -18.14
N THR A 378 -16.09 -17.30 -17.03
CA THR A 378 -14.62 -17.21 -16.99
C THR A 378 -13.95 -18.57 -17.19
N ALA A 379 -14.72 -19.63 -17.41
CA ALA A 379 -14.25 -20.99 -17.65
C ALA A 379 -15.25 -21.71 -18.57
N ALA A 380 -14.87 -22.85 -19.14
CA ALA A 380 -15.81 -23.67 -19.91
C ALA A 380 -16.74 -24.47 -18.98
N TYR A 381 -18.05 -24.37 -19.23
CA TYR A 381 -19.09 -25.14 -18.57
C TYR A 381 -19.96 -25.84 -19.64
N PRO A 382 -19.66 -27.11 -19.99
CA PRO A 382 -20.35 -27.80 -21.09
C PRO A 382 -21.82 -28.11 -20.78
N ASP A 383 -22.16 -28.24 -19.50
CA ASP A 383 -23.48 -28.67 -19.03
C ASP A 383 -24.11 -27.67 -18.05
N ALA A 384 -23.92 -26.36 -18.28
CA ALA A 384 -24.52 -25.34 -17.43
C ALA A 384 -26.04 -25.28 -17.61
N THR A 385 -26.77 -24.91 -16.57
CA THR A 385 -28.23 -24.70 -16.63
C THR A 385 -28.56 -23.23 -16.41
N ALA A 386 -29.13 -22.60 -17.44
CA ALA A 386 -29.67 -21.25 -17.38
C ALA A 386 -31.16 -21.32 -17.04
N THR A 387 -31.60 -20.52 -16.06
CA THR A 387 -32.98 -20.55 -15.56
C THR A 387 -33.51 -19.13 -15.37
N LEU A 388 -34.76 -18.91 -15.80
CA LEU A 388 -35.53 -17.70 -15.53
C LEU A 388 -36.68 -18.06 -14.59
N LEU A 389 -36.76 -17.36 -13.46
CA LEU A 389 -37.83 -17.47 -12.48
C LEU A 389 -38.70 -16.21 -12.51
N CYS A 390 -40.00 -16.36 -12.27
CA CYS A 390 -40.94 -15.26 -12.01
C CYS A 390 -41.62 -15.53 -10.66
N ASN A 391 -41.51 -14.60 -9.70
CA ASN A 391 -41.99 -14.79 -8.32
C ASN A 391 -41.54 -16.12 -7.68
N GLY A 392 -40.30 -16.53 -7.95
CA GLY A 392 -39.71 -17.77 -7.44
C GLY A 392 -40.12 -19.05 -8.19
N GLN A 393 -41.01 -18.98 -9.18
CA GLN A 393 -41.40 -20.13 -10.01
C GLN A 393 -40.61 -20.14 -11.32
N THR A 394 -40.06 -21.29 -11.70
CA THR A 394 -39.36 -21.45 -12.98
C THR A 394 -40.32 -21.26 -14.16
N VAL A 395 -40.05 -20.26 -15.00
CA VAL A 395 -40.80 -20.01 -16.24
C VAL A 395 -40.04 -20.45 -17.49
N TRP A 396 -38.71 -20.61 -17.38
CA TRP A 396 -37.87 -21.16 -18.43
C TRP A 396 -36.60 -21.78 -17.82
N SER A 397 -36.13 -22.87 -18.40
CA SER A 397 -34.86 -23.51 -18.05
C SER A 397 -34.28 -24.17 -19.29
N GLN A 398 -32.97 -24.03 -19.50
CA GLN A 398 -32.26 -24.64 -20.61
C GLN A 398 -30.86 -25.07 -20.18
N GLN A 399 -30.48 -26.30 -20.54
CA GLN A 399 -29.09 -26.73 -20.48
C GLN A 399 -28.32 -26.16 -21.68
N ILE A 400 -27.18 -25.54 -21.40
CA ILE A 400 -26.35 -24.83 -22.37
C ILE A 400 -24.89 -25.19 -22.15
N ALA A 401 -24.13 -25.26 -23.25
CA ALA A 401 -22.68 -25.17 -23.19
C ALA A 401 -22.30 -23.67 -23.26
N ILE A 402 -21.46 -23.22 -22.35
CA ILE A 402 -21.01 -21.83 -22.28
C ILE A 402 -19.53 -21.78 -21.92
N SER A 403 -18.79 -20.85 -22.54
CA SER A 403 -17.36 -20.65 -22.27
C SER A 403 -16.95 -19.20 -22.54
N PRO A 404 -15.70 -18.79 -22.22
CA PRO A 404 -15.19 -17.47 -22.61
C PRO A 404 -15.29 -17.18 -24.12
N GLU A 405 -15.19 -18.22 -24.95
CA GLU A 405 -15.30 -18.15 -26.42
C GLU A 405 -16.74 -18.23 -26.94
N GLN A 406 -17.67 -18.72 -26.13
CA GLN A 406 -19.07 -18.96 -26.51
C GLN A 406 -20.01 -18.33 -25.47
N PRO A 407 -20.20 -16.99 -25.48
CA PRO A 407 -21.22 -16.33 -24.69
C PRO A 407 -22.63 -16.79 -25.09
N PHE A 408 -23.57 -16.77 -24.15
CA PHE A 408 -24.95 -17.16 -24.40
C PHE A 408 -25.88 -15.96 -24.42
N THR A 409 -26.80 -15.90 -25.40
CA THR A 409 -27.86 -14.87 -25.45
C THR A 409 -29.20 -15.54 -25.71
N HIS A 410 -30.23 -15.10 -24.98
CA HIS A 410 -31.62 -15.50 -25.22
C HIS A 410 -32.54 -14.29 -25.08
N THR A 411 -33.57 -14.21 -25.92
CA THR A 411 -34.55 -13.13 -25.89
C THR A 411 -35.94 -13.69 -25.63
N PHE A 412 -36.60 -13.13 -24.62
CA PHE A 412 -37.97 -13.44 -24.24
C PHE A 412 -38.88 -12.30 -24.64
N MET A 413 -40.12 -12.61 -25.04
CA MET A 413 -41.16 -11.60 -25.18
C MET A 413 -42.02 -11.62 -23.91
N LEU A 414 -41.96 -10.56 -23.12
CA LEU A 414 -42.78 -10.43 -21.93
C LEU A 414 -44.16 -9.85 -22.26
N LYS A 415 -45.14 -10.15 -21.41
CA LYS A 415 -46.45 -9.50 -21.46
C LYS A 415 -46.29 -7.99 -21.25
N GLU A 416 -47.19 -7.23 -21.86
CA GLU A 416 -47.32 -5.79 -21.61
C GLU A 416 -47.45 -5.55 -20.10
N ASN A 417 -46.68 -4.59 -19.57
CA ASN A 417 -46.57 -4.27 -18.13
C ASN A 417 -45.88 -5.32 -17.23
N ALA A 418 -45.11 -6.26 -17.79
CA ALA A 418 -44.29 -7.14 -16.94
C ALA A 418 -43.26 -6.35 -16.12
N GLU A 419 -43.28 -6.58 -14.81
CA GLU A 419 -42.40 -5.95 -13.83
C GLU A 419 -41.09 -6.75 -13.69
N LEU A 420 -39.98 -6.17 -14.14
CA LEU A 420 -38.68 -6.86 -14.19
C LEU A 420 -38.17 -7.33 -12.82
N HIS A 421 -38.50 -6.61 -11.74
CA HIS A 421 -38.09 -6.96 -10.39
C HIS A 421 -38.70 -8.27 -9.86
N LYS A 422 -39.74 -8.80 -10.54
CA LYS A 422 -40.32 -10.12 -10.25
C LYS A 422 -39.55 -11.26 -10.90
N PHE A 423 -38.67 -10.95 -11.85
CA PHE A 423 -37.89 -11.93 -12.58
C PHE A 423 -36.51 -12.11 -11.95
N THR A 424 -36.07 -13.35 -11.86
CA THR A 424 -34.72 -13.70 -11.40
C THR A 424 -34.07 -14.61 -12.41
N PHE A 425 -32.90 -14.21 -12.91
CA PHE A 425 -32.08 -15.08 -13.74
C PHE A 425 -31.06 -15.82 -12.86
N ARG A 426 -30.80 -17.09 -13.15
CA ARG A 426 -29.76 -17.90 -12.51
C ARG A 426 -29.01 -18.73 -13.54
N LEU A 427 -27.70 -18.84 -13.36
CA LEU A 427 -26.84 -19.78 -14.06
C LEU A 427 -26.22 -20.73 -13.03
N HIS A 428 -26.33 -22.03 -13.25
CA HIS A 428 -25.67 -23.07 -12.47
C HIS A 428 -24.73 -23.87 -13.36
N SER A 429 -23.62 -24.36 -12.81
CA SER A 429 -22.79 -25.38 -13.46
C SER A 429 -23.48 -26.75 -13.47
N GLY A 430 -22.94 -27.71 -14.22
CA GLY A 430 -23.52 -29.05 -14.35
C GLY A 430 -23.57 -29.85 -13.04
N ASP A 431 -22.73 -29.50 -12.06
CA ASP A 431 -22.77 -30.05 -10.69
C ASP A 431 -23.77 -29.33 -9.75
N GLY A 432 -24.52 -28.36 -10.27
CA GLY A 432 -25.54 -27.62 -9.53
C GLY A 432 -25.04 -26.41 -8.74
N LYS A 433 -23.74 -26.04 -8.80
CA LYS A 433 -23.24 -24.83 -8.14
C LYS A 433 -23.75 -23.57 -8.87
N GLN A 434 -24.31 -22.61 -8.14
CA GLN A 434 -24.72 -21.33 -8.70
C GLN A 434 -23.49 -20.50 -9.09
N LEU A 435 -23.40 -20.12 -10.37
CA LEU A 435 -22.32 -19.29 -10.93
C LEU A 435 -22.65 -17.81 -10.82
N VAL A 436 -23.87 -17.39 -11.20
CA VAL A 436 -24.37 -16.02 -11.05
C VAL A 436 -25.89 -16.02 -10.96
N ALA A 437 -26.45 -15.02 -10.27
CA ALA A 437 -27.87 -14.76 -10.25
C ALA A 437 -28.13 -13.25 -10.26
N TYR A 438 -29.25 -12.82 -10.83
CA TYR A 438 -29.64 -11.42 -10.82
C TYR A 438 -31.15 -11.25 -10.78
N THR A 439 -31.60 -10.36 -9.91
CA THR A 439 -32.98 -9.90 -9.78
C THR A 439 -32.91 -8.37 -9.88
N PRO A 440 -33.52 -7.75 -10.89
CA PRO A 440 -33.59 -6.30 -10.98
C PRO A 440 -34.20 -5.69 -9.71
N GLU A 441 -33.60 -4.61 -9.21
CA GLU A 441 -34.19 -3.88 -8.10
C GLU A 441 -35.50 -3.21 -8.53
N MET A 442 -36.43 -3.10 -7.59
CA MET A 442 -37.58 -2.21 -7.77
C MET A 442 -37.07 -0.77 -7.85
N ALA A 443 -37.55 0.00 -8.81
CA ALA A 443 -37.23 1.42 -8.89
C ALA A 443 -37.80 2.13 -7.64
N VAL A 444 -36.90 2.59 -6.76
CA VAL A 444 -37.24 3.43 -5.61
C VAL A 444 -36.52 4.75 -5.80
N ASP A 445 -37.13 5.85 -5.36
CA ASP A 445 -36.48 7.15 -5.36
C ASP A 445 -35.28 7.10 -4.38
N LYS A 446 -34.07 7.27 -4.90
CA LYS A 446 -32.82 7.17 -4.11
C LYS A 446 -32.27 8.58 -3.90
N THR A 447 -32.07 8.97 -2.65
CA THR A 447 -31.60 10.31 -2.30
C THR A 447 -30.10 10.48 -2.60
N VAL A 448 -29.76 11.54 -3.31
CA VAL A 448 -28.35 11.92 -3.53
C VAL A 448 -27.73 12.36 -2.19
N PRO A 449 -26.59 11.78 -1.77
CA PRO A 449 -25.92 12.19 -0.53
C PRO A 449 -25.46 13.65 -0.54
N GLN A 450 -25.25 14.24 0.63
CA GLN A 450 -24.67 15.58 0.74
C GLN A 450 -23.13 15.55 0.62
N PRO A 451 -22.51 16.60 0.07
CA PRO A 451 -21.06 16.76 0.10
C PRO A 451 -20.47 16.84 1.52
N ALA A 452 -19.20 16.46 1.64
CA ALA A 452 -18.42 16.58 2.86
C ALA A 452 -18.18 18.06 3.23
N VAL A 453 -18.19 18.34 4.54
CA VAL A 453 -17.99 19.68 5.09
C VAL A 453 -16.60 19.75 5.75
N ALA A 454 -15.90 20.87 5.53
CA ALA A 454 -14.59 21.10 6.13
C ALA A 454 -14.61 21.06 7.67
N ALA A 455 -13.54 20.54 8.26
CA ALA A 455 -13.36 20.54 9.70
C ALA A 455 -13.34 21.98 10.26
N LYS A 456 -14.04 22.20 11.38
CA LYS A 456 -14.01 23.48 12.10
C LYS A 456 -12.63 23.70 12.73
N HIS A 457 -12.27 24.96 12.96
CA HIS A 457 -11.11 25.30 13.79
C HIS A 457 -11.28 24.76 15.22
N PRO A 458 -10.19 24.37 15.91
CA PRO A 458 -10.26 23.77 17.25
C PRO A 458 -11.09 24.59 18.26
N GLU A 459 -10.93 25.92 18.26
CA GLU A 459 -11.60 26.82 19.21
C GLU A 459 -13.13 26.83 19.01
N ALA A 460 -13.60 26.54 17.79
CA ALA A 460 -15.02 26.50 17.44
C ALA A 460 -15.69 25.14 17.76
N ILE A 461 -14.92 24.12 18.14
CA ILE A 461 -15.43 22.83 18.58
C ILE A 461 -15.55 22.87 20.10
N THR A 462 -16.74 22.66 20.65
CA THR A 462 -16.98 22.78 22.09
C THR A 462 -16.73 21.48 22.86
N SER A 463 -16.96 20.32 22.25
CA SER A 463 -16.80 19.00 22.87
C SER A 463 -15.35 18.49 22.79
N ILE A 464 -14.82 17.99 23.92
CA ILE A 464 -13.51 17.31 24.00
C ILE A 464 -13.49 16.06 23.12
N GLU A 465 -14.58 15.31 23.08
CA GLU A 465 -14.70 14.15 22.20
C GLU A 465 -14.60 14.55 20.72
N GLN A 466 -15.27 15.63 20.32
CA GLN A 466 -15.21 16.09 18.93
C GLN A 466 -13.84 16.66 18.56
N LEU A 467 -13.13 17.29 19.51
CA LEU A 467 -11.73 17.68 19.31
C LEU A 467 -10.85 16.45 19.06
N TYR A 468 -10.98 15.42 19.89
CA TYR A 468 -10.24 14.18 19.72
C TYR A 468 -10.54 13.49 18.37
N LEU A 469 -11.83 13.31 18.04
CA LEU A 469 -12.25 12.67 16.79
C LEU A 469 -11.81 13.47 15.55
N THR A 470 -11.86 14.80 15.62
CA THR A 470 -11.35 15.65 14.54
C THR A 470 -9.84 15.52 14.41
N GLY A 471 -9.08 15.54 15.51
CA GLY A 471 -7.64 15.30 15.47
C GLY A 471 -7.29 13.94 14.87
N LEU A 472 -8.02 12.88 15.25
CA LEU A 472 -7.84 11.54 14.70
C LEU A 472 -8.12 11.48 13.19
N HIS A 473 -9.18 12.14 12.72
CA HIS A 473 -9.49 12.27 11.29
C HIS A 473 -8.36 12.99 10.54
N ILE A 474 -7.84 14.09 11.09
CA ILE A 474 -6.73 14.85 10.49
C ILE A 474 -5.44 14.02 10.39
N GLU A 475 -5.13 13.20 11.40
CA GLU A 475 -4.00 12.25 11.34
C GLU A 475 -4.24 11.16 10.29
N GLN A 476 -5.42 10.53 10.32
CA GLN A 476 -5.81 9.45 9.42
C GLN A 476 -5.67 9.90 7.96
N TYR A 477 -6.25 11.05 7.60
CA TYR A 477 -6.26 11.58 6.24
C TYR A 477 -4.91 12.15 5.79
N ARG A 478 -3.91 12.16 6.67
CA ARG A 478 -2.61 12.82 6.45
C ARG A 478 -2.82 14.24 5.94
N HIS A 479 -3.68 15.01 6.62
CA HIS A 479 -4.16 16.30 6.10
C HIS A 479 -2.99 17.25 5.81
N ALA A 480 -2.98 17.88 4.64
CA ALA A 480 -1.87 18.71 4.19
C ALA A 480 -1.74 20.03 4.96
N THR A 481 -2.87 20.65 5.34
CA THR A 481 -2.90 22.02 5.88
C THR A 481 -3.33 22.16 7.34
N TYR A 482 -3.92 21.12 7.95
CA TYR A 482 -4.36 21.13 9.34
C TYR A 482 -3.45 20.22 10.17
N SER A 483 -3.24 20.54 11.44
CA SER A 483 -2.44 19.71 12.35
C SER A 483 -3.33 19.03 13.39
N ALA A 484 -3.25 17.71 13.51
CA ALA A 484 -3.97 16.93 14.52
C ALA A 484 -3.65 17.41 15.94
N THR A 485 -2.40 17.83 16.19
CA THR A 485 -1.95 18.32 17.49
C THR A 485 -2.68 19.57 17.96
N ASP A 486 -3.19 20.40 17.05
CA ASP A 486 -3.85 21.65 17.43
C ASP A 486 -5.20 21.32 18.12
N TYR A 487 -5.89 20.30 17.62
CA TYR A 487 -7.09 19.76 18.24
C TYR A 487 -6.82 19.07 19.57
N TYR A 488 -5.79 18.22 19.65
CA TYR A 488 -5.44 17.55 20.90
C TYR A 488 -4.97 18.53 21.99
N ARG A 489 -4.19 19.56 21.62
CA ARG A 489 -3.74 20.59 22.57
C ARG A 489 -4.90 21.45 23.05
N GLU A 490 -5.84 21.82 22.19
CA GLU A 490 -7.03 22.56 22.62
C GLU A 490 -7.89 21.71 23.57
N ALA A 491 -8.00 20.40 23.33
CA ALA A 491 -8.65 19.49 24.27
C ALA A 491 -7.94 19.46 25.62
N LEU A 492 -6.62 19.27 25.63
CA LEU A 492 -5.81 19.22 26.87
C LEU A 492 -5.74 20.55 27.61
N LYS A 493 -5.88 21.68 26.92
CA LYS A 493 -5.99 23.00 27.56
C LYS A 493 -7.26 23.10 28.41
N ARG A 494 -8.36 22.47 27.96
CA ARG A 494 -9.66 22.47 28.65
C ARG A 494 -9.76 21.37 29.68
N GLU A 495 -9.25 20.18 29.35
CA GLU A 495 -9.24 19.00 30.20
C GLU A 495 -7.85 18.34 30.18
N PRO A 496 -6.92 18.79 31.05
CA PRO A 496 -5.54 18.28 31.06
C PRO A 496 -5.41 16.77 31.29
N THR A 497 -6.45 16.14 31.84
CA THR A 497 -6.49 14.71 32.19
C THR A 497 -7.10 13.82 31.11
N ASP A 498 -7.60 14.36 29.97
CA ASP A 498 -8.23 13.52 28.92
C ASP A 498 -7.23 12.46 28.42
N VAL A 499 -7.62 11.20 28.58
CA VAL A 499 -6.77 10.03 28.33
C VAL A 499 -6.35 9.96 26.87
N ARG A 500 -7.30 10.19 25.96
CA ARG A 500 -7.13 9.97 24.52
C ARG A 500 -6.18 11.01 23.92
N CYS A 501 -6.35 12.27 24.30
CA CYS A 501 -5.50 13.37 23.83
C CYS A 501 -4.10 13.32 24.45
N ASN A 502 -3.97 12.89 25.72
CA ASN A 502 -2.65 12.62 26.30
C ASN A 502 -1.96 11.48 25.55
N ASN A 503 -2.64 10.34 25.33
CA ASN A 503 -2.07 9.24 24.56
C ASN A 503 -1.66 9.66 23.14
N ALA A 504 -2.53 10.39 22.42
CA ALA A 504 -2.26 10.88 21.07
C ALA A 504 -1.06 11.85 21.02
N MET A 505 -0.97 12.80 21.96
CA MET A 505 0.18 13.71 22.04
C MET A 505 1.48 12.99 22.40
N GLY A 506 1.43 12.02 23.32
CA GLY A 506 2.55 11.15 23.64
C GLY A 506 3.03 10.39 22.40
N LEU A 507 2.10 9.74 21.68
CA LEU A 507 2.41 8.98 20.46
C LEU A 507 2.97 9.88 19.36
N TRP A 508 2.46 11.11 19.23
CA TRP A 508 2.95 12.10 18.28
C TRP A 508 4.42 12.47 18.53
N TYR A 509 4.82 12.69 19.79
CA TYR A 509 6.22 12.94 20.17
C TYR A 509 7.09 11.69 20.02
N LEU A 510 6.57 10.53 20.42
CA LEU A 510 7.28 9.25 20.31
C LEU A 510 7.67 8.96 18.85
N LYS A 511 6.70 9.02 17.92
CA LYS A 511 6.91 8.82 16.46
C LYS A 511 7.93 9.80 15.86
N ARG A 512 8.25 10.90 16.55
CA ARG A 512 9.17 11.94 16.09
C ARG A 512 10.54 11.89 16.75
N GLY A 513 10.85 10.90 17.58
CA GLY A 513 12.14 10.80 18.25
C GLY A 513 12.19 11.45 19.64
N GLN A 514 11.10 12.04 20.13
CA GLN A 514 11.07 12.87 21.35
C GLN A 514 10.63 12.05 22.57
N PHE A 515 11.39 11.01 22.90
CA PHE A 515 10.98 9.97 23.87
C PHE A 515 10.74 10.53 25.28
N ALA A 516 11.64 11.38 25.76
CA ALA A 516 11.53 12.02 27.07
C ALA A 516 10.34 12.99 27.16
N LYS A 517 9.98 13.66 26.05
CA LYS A 517 8.78 14.52 25.99
C LYS A 517 7.49 13.71 25.91
N ALA A 518 7.53 12.51 25.32
CA ALA A 518 6.38 11.62 25.19
C ALA A 518 5.98 10.97 26.53
N GLU A 519 6.97 10.56 27.34
CA GLU A 519 6.76 9.79 28.57
C GLU A 519 5.73 10.42 29.55
N PRO A 520 5.79 11.73 29.90
CA PRO A 520 4.84 12.34 30.81
C PRO A 520 3.39 12.27 30.34
N TYR A 521 3.14 12.37 29.04
CA TYR A 521 1.78 12.26 28.48
C TYR A 521 1.20 10.86 28.69
N PHE A 522 1.97 9.81 28.41
CA PHE A 522 1.51 8.44 28.65
C PHE A 522 1.28 8.16 30.13
N ARG A 523 2.19 8.64 31.01
CA ARG A 523 2.01 8.51 32.46
C ARG A 523 0.76 9.24 32.96
N GLN A 524 0.44 10.41 32.40
CA GLN A 524 -0.80 11.14 32.73
C GLN A 524 -2.04 10.38 32.25
N ALA A 525 -2.04 9.86 31.02
CA ALA A 525 -3.13 9.01 30.51
C ALA A 525 -3.37 7.78 31.38
N ILE A 526 -2.30 7.07 31.75
CA ILE A 526 -2.34 5.90 32.63
C ILE A 526 -2.87 6.28 34.01
N LYS A 527 -2.37 7.36 34.61
CA LYS A 527 -2.84 7.84 35.92
C LYS A 527 -4.34 8.05 35.94
N THR A 528 -4.89 8.71 34.91
CA THR A 528 -6.34 8.92 34.77
C THR A 528 -7.07 7.58 34.57
N LEU A 529 -6.58 6.72 33.66
CA LEU A 529 -7.16 5.41 33.38
C LEU A 529 -7.24 4.51 34.62
N THR A 530 -6.26 4.61 35.51
CA THR A 530 -6.16 3.76 36.69
C THR A 530 -6.63 4.39 37.98
N GLU A 531 -7.20 5.60 37.93
CA GLU A 531 -7.68 6.31 39.13
C GLU A 531 -8.69 5.49 39.92
N ARG A 532 -9.60 4.81 39.22
CA ARG A 532 -10.67 4.00 39.84
C ARG A 532 -10.42 2.50 39.75
N ASN A 533 -9.78 2.04 38.67
CA ASN A 533 -9.56 0.63 38.38
C ASN A 533 -8.10 0.38 38.00
N PRO A 534 -7.35 -0.50 38.68
CA PRO A 534 -5.93 -0.74 38.37
C PRO A 534 -5.70 -1.41 36.99
N ASN A 535 -6.75 -1.85 36.32
CA ASN A 535 -6.72 -2.57 35.06
C ASN A 535 -7.62 -1.85 34.05
N PRO A 536 -7.08 -0.98 33.19
CA PRO A 536 -7.90 -0.31 32.19
C PRO A 536 -8.35 -1.26 31.09
N TYR A 537 -9.47 -0.93 30.45
CA TYR A 537 -10.02 -1.71 29.34
C TYR A 537 -9.05 -1.76 28.15
N ASP A 538 -8.37 -0.66 27.84
CA ASP A 538 -7.41 -0.53 26.75
C ASP A 538 -5.97 -0.40 27.27
N GLY A 539 -5.05 -1.13 26.64
CA GLY A 539 -3.63 -1.19 26.99
C GLY A 539 -2.73 -0.24 26.19
N GLU A 540 -3.28 0.57 25.28
CA GLU A 540 -2.48 1.39 24.35
C GLU A 540 -1.46 2.29 25.06
N SER A 541 -1.89 3.05 26.07
CA SER A 541 -0.99 3.98 26.77
C SER A 541 0.15 3.26 27.50
N TYR A 542 -0.10 2.04 28.00
CA TYR A 542 0.95 1.19 28.57
C TYR A 542 1.93 0.68 27.51
N TYR A 543 1.41 0.25 26.35
CA TYR A 543 2.24 -0.19 25.23
C TYR A 543 3.15 0.94 24.71
N ASN A 544 2.57 2.11 24.48
CA ASN A 544 3.30 3.29 24.02
C ASN A 544 4.32 3.79 25.06
N LEU A 545 3.97 3.77 26.36
CA LEU A 545 4.92 4.04 27.44
C LEU A 545 6.08 3.04 27.42
N GLY A 546 5.78 1.74 27.28
CA GLY A 546 6.79 0.68 27.20
C GLY A 546 7.81 0.93 26.08
N TRP A 547 7.35 1.34 24.90
CA TRP A 547 8.24 1.74 23.80
C TRP A 547 9.06 2.99 24.10
N ALA A 548 8.44 4.04 24.65
CA ALA A 548 9.14 5.27 25.02
C ALA A 548 10.23 5.01 26.07
N LEU A 549 9.98 4.13 27.03
CA LEU A 549 10.94 3.72 28.06
C LEU A 549 12.07 2.86 27.47
N LYS A 550 11.73 1.90 26.58
CA LYS A 550 12.72 1.06 25.88
C LYS A 550 13.71 1.92 25.09
N LEU A 551 13.22 2.91 24.34
CA LEU A 551 14.07 3.79 23.54
C LEU A 551 14.94 4.75 24.37
N GLN A 552 14.58 4.98 25.65
CA GLN A 552 15.39 5.69 26.64
C GLN A 552 16.37 4.78 27.40
N GLY A 553 16.39 3.47 27.13
CA GLY A 553 17.21 2.50 27.86
C GLY A 553 16.65 2.08 29.24
N LYS A 554 15.44 2.51 29.60
CA LYS A 554 14.76 2.15 30.86
C LYS A 554 14.08 0.78 30.75
N THR A 555 14.86 -0.25 30.47
CA THR A 555 14.35 -1.57 30.03
C THR A 555 13.47 -2.30 31.05
N ASN A 556 13.72 -2.16 32.36
CA ASN A 556 12.90 -2.81 33.38
C ASN A 556 11.51 -2.18 33.48
N GLU A 557 11.42 -0.85 33.54
CA GLU A 557 10.12 -0.17 33.52
C GLU A 557 9.36 -0.41 32.20
N ALA A 558 10.09 -0.49 31.08
CA ALA A 558 9.51 -0.83 29.79
C ALA A 558 8.87 -2.23 29.81
N PHE A 559 9.56 -3.20 30.40
CA PHE A 559 9.08 -4.57 30.55
C PHE A 559 7.78 -4.64 31.37
N ASP A 560 7.71 -3.94 32.50
CA ASP A 560 6.51 -3.88 33.35
C ASP A 560 5.32 -3.25 32.61
N ALA A 561 5.55 -2.13 31.91
CA ALA A 561 4.52 -1.46 31.14
C ALA A 561 3.99 -2.32 29.99
N LEU A 562 4.87 -3.01 29.25
CA LEU A 562 4.48 -3.92 28.17
C LEU A 562 3.70 -5.13 28.69
N TYR A 563 4.11 -5.71 29.82
CA TYR A 563 3.34 -6.80 30.44
C TYR A 563 1.93 -6.35 30.81
N LYS A 564 1.78 -5.13 31.32
CA LYS A 564 0.48 -4.56 31.62
C LYS A 564 -0.37 -4.37 30.36
N ALA A 565 0.24 -3.91 29.27
CA ALA A 565 -0.44 -3.79 27.98
C ALA A 565 -0.92 -5.15 27.44
N ALA A 566 -0.13 -6.21 27.63
CA ALA A 566 -0.43 -7.56 27.15
C ALA A 566 -1.67 -8.22 27.79
N TRP A 567 -2.21 -7.63 28.87
CA TRP A 567 -3.45 -8.08 29.50
C TRP A 567 -4.69 -7.73 28.66
N ASN A 568 -4.56 -6.82 27.69
CA ASN A 568 -5.60 -6.47 26.73
C ASN A 568 -5.37 -7.20 25.39
N ALA A 569 -6.42 -7.78 24.83
CA ALA A 569 -6.34 -8.59 23.60
C ALA A 569 -5.94 -7.80 22.34
N ALA A 570 -6.16 -6.48 22.29
CA ALA A 570 -5.81 -5.63 21.15
C ALA A 570 -4.31 -5.28 21.10
N TRP A 571 -3.61 -5.36 22.24
CA TRP A 571 -2.17 -5.07 22.34
C TRP A 571 -1.34 -6.30 22.67
N GLN A 572 -1.96 -7.47 22.83
CA GLN A 572 -1.34 -8.67 23.34
C GLN A 572 -0.18 -9.16 22.47
N ASP A 573 -0.37 -9.27 21.16
CA ASP A 573 0.64 -9.74 20.22
C ASP A 573 1.82 -8.76 20.10
N ALA A 574 1.53 -7.48 19.91
CA ALA A 574 2.54 -6.43 19.84
C ALA A 574 3.33 -6.29 21.15
N ALA A 575 2.66 -6.38 22.31
CA ALA A 575 3.32 -6.31 23.61
C ALA A 575 4.21 -7.54 23.86
N TYR A 576 3.70 -8.75 23.66
CA TYR A 576 4.49 -9.98 23.86
C TYR A 576 5.69 -10.08 22.91
N LEU A 577 5.58 -9.60 21.67
CA LEU A 577 6.73 -9.51 20.76
C LEU A 577 7.83 -8.62 21.35
N ASN A 578 7.46 -7.48 21.94
CA ASN A 578 8.44 -6.56 22.51
C ASN A 578 8.99 -7.03 23.87
N LEU A 579 8.20 -7.75 24.66
CA LEU A 579 8.69 -8.48 25.83
C LEU A 579 9.70 -9.55 25.42
N ALA A 580 9.42 -10.34 24.38
CA ALA A 580 10.33 -11.35 23.86
C ALA A 580 11.65 -10.72 23.38
N ARG A 581 11.59 -9.57 22.70
CA ARG A 581 12.78 -8.80 22.30
C ARG A 581 13.62 -8.34 23.50
N ILE A 582 12.98 -7.84 24.56
CA ILE A 582 13.68 -7.45 25.80
C ILE A 582 14.32 -8.67 26.47
N ALA A 583 13.59 -9.78 26.62
CA ALA A 583 14.10 -11.02 27.20
C ALA A 583 15.27 -11.60 26.38
N THR A 584 15.18 -11.53 25.04
CA THR A 584 16.27 -11.90 24.12
C THR A 584 17.53 -11.10 24.39
N GLY A 585 17.41 -9.78 24.53
CA GLY A 585 18.54 -8.89 24.83
C GLY A 585 19.18 -9.14 26.20
N LYS A 586 18.42 -9.72 27.15
CA LYS A 586 18.94 -10.18 28.45
C LYS A 586 19.56 -11.58 28.40
N GLY A 587 19.53 -12.26 27.26
CA GLY A 587 19.99 -13.65 27.10
C GLY A 587 19.02 -14.70 27.65
N ALA A 588 17.81 -14.31 28.06
CA ALA A 588 16.78 -15.21 28.60
C ALA A 588 16.00 -15.89 27.46
N TYR A 589 16.68 -16.74 26.68
CA TYR A 589 16.13 -17.25 25.41
C TYR A 589 14.91 -18.16 25.57
N GLU A 590 14.83 -18.98 26.62
CA GLU A 590 13.64 -19.81 26.87
C GLU A 590 12.41 -18.97 27.23
N GLU A 591 12.58 -17.94 28.07
CA GLU A 591 11.50 -16.99 28.38
C GLU A 591 11.08 -16.22 27.13
N ALA A 592 12.05 -15.75 26.34
CA ALA A 592 11.78 -15.08 25.08
C ALA A 592 11.00 -15.97 24.10
N LEU A 593 11.30 -17.27 24.06
CA LEU A 593 10.60 -18.25 23.23
C LEU A 593 9.13 -18.43 23.68
N ASP A 594 8.88 -18.51 24.99
CA ASP A 594 7.51 -18.53 25.53
C ASP A 594 6.74 -17.25 25.17
N LEU A 595 7.37 -16.08 25.34
CA LEU A 595 6.78 -14.78 25.03
C LEU A 595 6.47 -14.63 23.54
N VAL A 596 7.37 -15.00 22.63
CA VAL A 596 7.10 -14.90 21.19
C VAL A 596 6.03 -15.90 20.75
N ASN A 597 5.95 -17.08 21.38
CA ASN A 597 4.84 -18.01 21.15
C ASN A 597 3.50 -17.40 21.56
N LYS A 598 3.43 -16.69 22.70
CA LYS A 598 2.22 -15.94 23.12
C LYS A 598 1.86 -14.84 22.12
N ALA A 599 2.85 -14.16 21.54
CA ALA A 599 2.59 -13.17 20.49
C ALA A 599 1.94 -13.79 19.24
N LEU A 600 2.44 -14.96 18.82
CA LEU A 600 1.98 -15.67 17.63
C LEU A 600 0.59 -16.30 17.78
N VAL A 601 0.02 -16.40 18.98
CA VAL A 601 -1.34 -16.95 19.20
C VAL A 601 -2.40 -16.14 18.44
N ARG A 602 -2.28 -14.81 18.41
CA ARG A 602 -3.26 -13.91 17.77
C ARG A 602 -2.80 -13.36 16.43
N ASN A 603 -1.51 -13.49 16.13
CA ASN A 603 -0.88 -12.95 14.94
C ASN A 603 0.13 -13.96 14.37
N TYR A 604 -0.38 -15.13 13.98
CA TYR A 604 0.44 -16.28 13.55
C TYR A 604 1.31 -15.97 12.33
N HIS A 605 0.85 -15.07 11.46
CA HIS A 605 1.56 -14.61 10.26
C HIS A 605 2.49 -13.43 10.50
N SER A 606 2.66 -12.96 11.75
CA SER A 606 3.59 -11.87 12.06
C SER A 606 5.01 -12.26 11.65
N HIS A 607 5.45 -11.74 10.51
CA HIS A 607 6.71 -12.13 9.90
C HIS A 607 7.91 -11.78 10.78
N VAL A 608 7.83 -10.69 11.56
CA VAL A 608 8.83 -10.27 12.55
C VAL A 608 8.85 -11.19 13.78
N ALA A 609 7.69 -11.63 14.27
CA ALA A 609 7.63 -12.57 15.40
C ALA A 609 8.13 -13.96 15.00
N ARG A 610 7.79 -14.43 13.78
CA ARG A 610 8.30 -15.69 13.23
C ARG A 610 9.82 -15.64 13.01
N HIS A 611 10.35 -14.52 12.52
CA HIS A 611 11.79 -14.27 12.41
C HIS A 611 12.47 -14.35 13.80
N LEU A 612 11.93 -13.67 14.81
CA LEU A 612 12.48 -13.74 16.17
C LEU A 612 12.41 -15.17 16.74
N LYS A 613 11.30 -15.89 16.53
CA LYS A 613 11.17 -17.28 16.98
C LYS A 613 12.20 -18.19 16.31
N GLY A 614 12.41 -18.07 15.00
CA GLY A 614 13.47 -18.81 14.29
C GLY A 614 14.86 -18.53 14.87
N THR A 615 15.13 -17.26 15.15
CA THR A 615 16.37 -16.81 15.80
C THR A 615 16.56 -17.44 17.19
N LEU A 616 15.51 -17.45 18.01
CA LEU A 616 15.52 -18.04 19.36
C LEU A 616 15.72 -19.56 19.33
N LEU A 617 15.03 -20.26 18.43
CA LEU A 617 15.20 -21.70 18.26
C LEU A 617 16.65 -22.05 17.85
N ARG A 618 17.24 -21.28 16.93
CA ARG A 618 18.67 -21.43 16.58
C ARG A 618 19.58 -21.18 17.79
N LYS A 619 19.36 -20.11 18.56
CA LYS A 619 20.16 -19.79 19.77
C LYS A 619 20.05 -20.85 20.86
N LEU A 620 18.93 -21.56 20.94
CA LEU A 620 18.70 -22.67 21.86
C LEU A 620 19.21 -24.03 21.32
N GLY A 621 19.76 -24.07 20.10
CA GLY A 621 20.23 -25.31 19.46
C GLY A 621 19.11 -26.20 18.90
N ARG A 622 17.87 -25.73 18.87
CA ARG A 622 16.68 -26.46 18.39
C ARG A 622 16.56 -26.35 16.86
N SER A 623 17.56 -26.89 16.18
CA SER A 623 17.80 -26.66 14.74
C SER A 623 16.69 -27.20 13.84
N GLU A 624 16.16 -28.39 14.12
CA GLU A 624 15.08 -29.00 13.32
C GLU A 624 13.79 -28.17 13.39
N GLU A 625 13.44 -27.69 14.58
CA GLU A 625 12.28 -26.83 14.79
C GLU A 625 12.47 -25.46 14.14
N ALA A 626 13.69 -24.92 14.16
CA ALA A 626 14.02 -23.68 13.48
C ALA A 626 13.84 -23.82 11.96
N ASP A 627 14.41 -24.86 11.33
CA ASP A 627 14.30 -25.09 9.89
C ASP A 627 12.84 -25.30 9.47
N ALA A 628 12.07 -26.11 10.21
CA ALA A 628 10.64 -26.32 9.94
C ALA A 628 9.82 -25.02 10.00
N LEU A 629 10.03 -24.20 11.04
CA LEU A 629 9.38 -22.90 11.15
C LEU A 629 9.79 -21.94 10.02
N ILE A 630 11.07 -21.95 9.65
CA ILE A 630 11.61 -21.09 8.59
C ILE A 630 11.00 -21.48 7.24
N GLU A 631 10.95 -22.77 6.89
CA GLU A 631 10.35 -23.23 5.63
C GLU A 631 8.84 -22.89 5.59
N GLU A 632 8.11 -23.09 6.69
CA GLU A 632 6.71 -22.64 6.78
C GLU A 632 6.59 -21.11 6.63
N SER A 633 7.49 -20.34 7.25
CA SER A 633 7.50 -18.88 7.15
C SER A 633 7.75 -18.39 5.73
N LEU A 634 8.58 -19.09 4.95
CA LEU A 634 8.90 -18.75 3.57
C LEU A 634 7.84 -19.26 2.58
N ALA A 635 7.06 -20.27 2.95
CA ALA A 635 5.85 -20.66 2.23
C ALA A 635 4.73 -19.62 2.41
N ILE A 636 4.63 -19.01 3.60
CA ILE A 636 3.78 -17.84 3.82
C ILE A 636 4.37 -16.65 3.05
N ASP A 637 5.57 -16.18 3.38
CA ASP A 637 6.18 -14.97 2.82
C ASP A 637 7.59 -15.24 2.29
N ARG A 638 7.70 -15.40 0.96
CA ARG A 638 8.96 -15.65 0.24
C ARG A 638 9.99 -14.52 0.37
N PHE A 639 9.55 -13.33 0.80
CA PHE A 639 10.37 -12.15 1.03
C PHE A 639 10.53 -11.87 2.53
N ASN A 640 10.37 -12.88 3.40
CA ASN A 640 10.79 -12.77 4.79
C ASN A 640 12.32 -12.87 4.87
N PHE A 641 13.01 -11.76 4.59
CA PHE A 641 14.47 -11.71 4.53
C PHE A 641 15.15 -12.08 5.86
N GLY A 642 14.48 -11.85 6.99
CA GLY A 642 14.94 -12.28 8.32
C GLY A 642 14.97 -13.82 8.42
N CYS A 643 13.90 -14.50 8.01
CA CYS A 643 13.88 -15.97 7.95
C CYS A 643 14.85 -16.53 6.91
N LEU A 644 15.02 -15.89 5.74
CA LEU A 644 16.04 -16.30 4.76
C LEU A 644 17.46 -16.18 5.33
N TYR A 645 17.76 -15.12 6.08
CA TYR A 645 19.05 -14.96 6.72
C TYR A 645 19.26 -15.96 7.87
N GLU A 646 18.23 -16.23 8.68
CA GLU A 646 18.27 -17.30 9.70
C GLU A 646 18.51 -18.68 9.07
N ARG A 647 17.91 -18.95 7.90
CA ARG A 647 18.18 -20.17 7.13
C ARG A 647 19.64 -20.28 6.74
N TYR A 648 20.21 -19.18 6.23
CA TYR A 648 21.63 -19.11 5.89
C TYR A 648 22.51 -19.35 7.13
N LEU A 649 22.20 -18.74 8.28
CA LEU A 649 22.97 -18.92 9.52
C LEU A 649 22.89 -20.38 10.02
N LEU A 650 21.69 -20.96 10.01
CA LEU A 650 21.46 -22.34 10.45
C LEU A 650 22.21 -23.35 9.57
N ARG A 651 22.12 -23.20 8.25
CA ARG A 651 22.75 -24.11 7.29
C ARG A 651 24.26 -23.89 7.17
N SER A 652 24.74 -22.65 7.29
CA SER A 652 26.18 -22.33 7.31
C SER A 652 26.90 -22.96 8.50
N ALA A 653 26.24 -23.13 9.64
CA ALA A 653 26.76 -23.88 10.77
C ALA A 653 26.92 -25.38 10.46
N ALA A 654 26.20 -25.92 9.48
CA ALA A 654 26.30 -27.29 8.97
C ALA A 654 27.20 -27.43 7.70
N GLY A 655 27.62 -26.31 7.10
CA GLY A 655 28.46 -26.20 5.88
C GLY A 655 28.09 -24.95 5.07
N LYS A 656 29.04 -24.26 4.42
CA LYS A 656 28.79 -22.96 3.73
C LYS A 656 27.60 -23.02 2.76
N ASP A 657 26.44 -22.48 3.14
CA ASP A 657 25.24 -22.43 2.29
C ASP A 657 25.26 -21.20 1.38
N VAL A 658 26.10 -21.31 0.34
CA VAL A 658 26.29 -20.26 -0.68
C VAL A 658 24.99 -20.01 -1.46
N ALA A 659 24.14 -21.03 -1.62
CA ALA A 659 22.91 -20.94 -2.39
C ALA A 659 21.87 -20.04 -1.71
N THR A 660 21.61 -20.24 -0.41
CA THR A 660 20.66 -19.38 0.34
C THR A 660 21.16 -17.94 0.43
N LEU A 661 22.48 -17.73 0.64
CA LEU A 661 23.04 -16.37 0.66
C LEU A 661 22.90 -15.68 -0.70
N HIS A 662 23.16 -16.41 -1.79
CA HIS A 662 22.96 -15.88 -3.14
C HIS A 662 21.49 -15.53 -3.40
N GLN A 663 20.55 -16.39 -2.97
CA GLN A 663 19.12 -16.12 -3.06
C GLN A 663 18.72 -14.86 -2.28
N LEU A 664 19.19 -14.72 -1.04
CA LEU A 664 18.94 -13.54 -0.19
C LEU A 664 19.43 -12.26 -0.88
N LYS A 665 20.69 -12.24 -1.34
CA LYS A 665 21.27 -11.09 -2.05
C LYS A 665 20.53 -10.77 -3.35
N LYS A 666 20.15 -11.80 -4.12
CA LYS A 666 19.37 -11.64 -5.37
C LYS A 666 18.01 -10.99 -5.09
N LEU A 667 17.26 -11.49 -4.10
CA LEU A 667 15.93 -10.94 -3.78
C LEU A 667 16.00 -9.53 -3.19
N MET A 668 16.99 -9.24 -2.35
CA MET A 668 17.17 -7.90 -1.77
C MET A 668 17.70 -6.87 -2.77
N ARG A 669 18.25 -7.29 -3.91
CA ARG A 669 18.77 -6.44 -5.00
C ARG A 669 19.75 -5.36 -4.54
N ASP A 670 20.59 -5.68 -3.55
CA ASP A 670 21.48 -4.70 -2.91
C ASP A 670 20.75 -3.43 -2.41
N GLN A 671 19.46 -3.51 -2.09
CA GLN A 671 18.69 -2.37 -1.61
C GLN A 671 19.01 -2.07 -0.14
N VAL A 672 19.82 -1.04 0.09
CA VAL A 672 20.42 -0.72 1.40
C VAL A 672 19.39 -0.54 2.53
N HIS A 673 18.23 0.04 2.23
CA HIS A 673 17.19 0.25 3.23
C HIS A 673 16.55 -1.04 3.71
N THR A 674 16.52 -2.08 2.87
CA THR A 674 16.07 -3.41 3.26
C THR A 674 17.07 -4.04 4.24
N TYR A 675 18.38 -3.96 3.95
CA TYR A 675 19.42 -4.42 4.90
C TYR A 675 19.32 -3.73 6.26
N ILE A 676 19.17 -2.41 6.27
CA ILE A 676 18.99 -1.63 7.50
C ILE A 676 17.74 -2.07 8.26
N ALA A 677 16.59 -2.21 7.58
CA ALA A 677 15.33 -2.60 8.22
C ALA A 677 15.44 -3.95 8.94
N TYR A 678 16.01 -4.97 8.29
CA TYR A 678 16.14 -6.30 8.89
C TYR A 678 17.30 -6.39 9.90
N ALA A 679 18.36 -5.59 9.77
CA ALA A 679 19.37 -5.46 10.82
C ALA A 679 18.76 -4.88 12.11
N PHE A 680 17.85 -3.91 11.99
CA PHE A 680 17.13 -3.37 13.14
C PHE A 680 16.11 -4.33 13.75
N ASP A 681 15.62 -5.35 13.02
CA ASP A 681 14.83 -6.42 13.63
C ASP A 681 15.65 -7.22 14.66
N TYR A 682 16.92 -7.51 14.36
CA TYR A 682 17.88 -8.11 15.31
C TYR A 682 18.29 -7.16 16.42
N ALA A 683 18.68 -5.92 16.07
CA ALA A 683 19.14 -4.94 17.05
C ALA A 683 18.04 -4.59 18.06
N ASN A 684 16.78 -4.56 17.64
CA ASN A 684 15.64 -4.35 18.54
C ASN A 684 15.46 -5.46 19.58
N ALA A 685 16.01 -6.65 19.34
CA ALA A 685 16.09 -7.79 20.26
C ALA A 685 17.44 -7.89 21.01
N GLY A 686 18.32 -6.89 20.89
CA GLY A 686 19.65 -6.89 21.49
C GLY A 686 20.69 -7.77 20.78
N LEU A 687 20.37 -8.32 19.61
CA LEU A 687 21.24 -9.19 18.83
C LEU A 687 22.13 -8.36 17.88
N TYR A 688 22.99 -7.54 18.47
CA TYR A 688 23.82 -6.59 17.73
C TYR A 688 24.91 -7.24 16.87
N GLU A 689 25.32 -8.47 17.19
CA GLU A 689 26.28 -9.23 16.38
C GLU A 689 25.64 -9.66 15.05
N GLU A 690 24.50 -10.36 15.09
CA GLU A 690 23.76 -10.69 13.88
C GLU A 690 23.36 -9.47 13.05
N ALA A 691 22.95 -8.38 13.72
CA ALA A 691 22.65 -7.12 13.05
C ALA A 691 23.87 -6.56 12.29
N SER A 692 25.06 -6.62 12.91
CA SER A 692 26.31 -6.16 12.30
C SER A 692 26.75 -7.06 11.15
N ASP A 693 26.60 -8.38 11.29
CA ASP A 693 26.94 -9.35 10.25
C ASP A 693 26.07 -9.16 9.01
N LEU A 694 24.75 -8.98 9.20
CA LEU A 694 23.84 -8.72 8.08
C LEU A 694 24.16 -7.42 7.34
N LEU A 695 24.48 -6.33 8.05
CA LEU A 695 24.92 -5.08 7.42
C LEU A 695 26.28 -5.23 6.73
N SER A 696 27.17 -6.05 7.28
CA SER A 696 28.49 -6.30 6.68
C SER A 696 28.39 -7.04 5.35
N LEU A 697 27.34 -7.86 5.14
CA LEU A 697 27.06 -8.46 3.82
C LEU A 697 26.82 -7.41 2.72
N PHE A 698 26.32 -6.22 3.08
CA PHE A 698 26.10 -5.11 2.15
C PHE A 698 27.37 -4.32 1.90
N THR A 699 28.25 -4.15 2.89
CA THR A 699 29.47 -3.33 2.76
C THR A 699 30.61 -4.05 2.06
N ASP A 700 30.59 -5.39 2.01
CA ASP A 700 31.61 -6.21 1.38
C ASP A 700 31.88 -5.80 -0.08
N GLY A 701 33.14 -5.49 -0.38
CA GLY A 701 33.59 -5.05 -1.71
C GLY A 701 33.13 -3.66 -2.16
N LYS A 702 32.39 -2.89 -1.35
CA LYS A 702 31.87 -1.56 -1.74
C LYS A 702 32.78 -0.43 -1.25
N LYS A 703 33.02 0.56 -2.12
CA LYS A 703 33.77 1.78 -1.79
C LYS A 703 32.88 2.94 -1.37
N ASP A 704 31.69 3.01 -1.94
CA ASP A 704 30.68 4.03 -1.63
C ASP A 704 29.52 3.34 -0.92
N VAL A 705 29.30 3.70 0.34
CA VAL A 705 28.35 3.05 1.24
C VAL A 705 27.44 4.12 1.81
N TYR A 706 26.14 3.86 1.82
CA TYR A 706 25.14 4.74 2.43
C TYR A 706 25.55 5.05 3.89
N PRO A 707 25.73 6.33 4.28
CA PRO A 707 26.37 6.70 5.55
C PRO A 707 25.74 6.04 6.79
N MET A 708 24.41 5.90 6.80
CA MET A 708 23.72 5.28 7.95
C MET A 708 24.08 3.82 8.16
N VAL A 709 24.59 3.08 7.17
CA VAL A 709 25.07 1.71 7.38
C VAL A 709 26.23 1.71 8.38
N TYR A 710 27.22 2.59 8.17
CA TYR A 710 28.35 2.69 9.09
C TYR A 710 27.96 3.33 10.42
N TYR A 711 27.05 4.31 10.45
CA TYR A 711 26.55 4.80 11.74
C TYR A 711 25.78 3.72 12.52
N SER A 712 24.97 2.89 11.87
CA SER A 712 24.31 1.76 12.52
C SER A 712 25.32 0.73 13.02
N LEU A 713 26.35 0.40 12.23
CA LEU A 713 27.46 -0.47 12.68
C LEU A 713 28.21 0.12 13.88
N ALA A 714 28.44 1.44 13.90
CA ALA A 714 29.04 2.13 15.04
C ALA A 714 28.17 2.00 16.29
N TYR A 715 26.86 2.22 16.14
CA TYR A 715 25.89 2.06 17.23
C TYR A 715 25.89 0.61 17.75
N PHE A 716 25.85 -0.39 16.87
CA PHE A 716 25.88 -1.80 17.28
C PHE A 716 27.20 -2.17 17.99
N ALA A 717 28.35 -1.71 17.47
CA ALA A 717 29.64 -1.91 18.12
C ALA A 717 29.69 -1.24 19.50
N HIS A 718 29.12 -0.05 19.65
CA HIS A 718 29.01 0.63 20.94
C HIS A 718 28.16 -0.15 21.94
N GLN A 719 27.01 -0.67 21.52
CA GLN A 719 26.14 -1.51 22.36
C GLN A 719 26.81 -2.82 22.79
N LEU A 720 27.75 -3.32 21.99
CA LEU A 720 28.59 -4.48 22.31
C LEU A 720 29.85 -4.12 23.14
N ASN A 721 29.97 -2.86 23.61
CA ASN A 721 31.14 -2.33 24.31
C ASN A 721 32.45 -2.40 23.50
N LYS A 722 32.37 -2.46 22.16
CA LYS A 722 33.52 -2.47 21.23
C LYS A 722 33.85 -1.02 20.81
N HIS A 723 34.28 -0.19 21.77
CA HIS A 723 34.40 1.27 21.59
C HIS A 723 35.35 1.71 20.47
N ASP A 724 36.52 1.08 20.32
CA ASP A 724 37.47 1.41 19.25
C ASP A 724 36.87 1.17 17.87
N ARG A 725 36.17 0.06 17.72
CA ARG A 725 35.48 -0.30 16.48
C ARG A 725 34.31 0.64 16.19
N ALA A 726 33.60 1.07 17.23
CA ALA A 726 32.54 2.05 17.11
C ALA A 726 33.07 3.38 16.56
N LEU A 727 34.19 3.88 17.09
CA LEU A 727 34.85 5.09 16.61
C LEU A 727 35.34 4.95 15.16
N GLU A 728 35.91 3.80 14.79
CA GLU A 728 36.33 3.52 13.42
C GLU A 728 35.15 3.62 12.45
N PHE A 729 34.01 3.01 12.79
CA PHE A 729 32.81 3.09 11.97
C PHE A 729 32.24 4.52 11.90
N CYS A 730 32.29 5.32 12.97
CA CYS A 730 31.91 6.75 12.89
C CYS A 730 32.80 7.52 11.90
N LYS A 731 34.12 7.28 11.92
CA LYS A 731 35.05 7.92 10.96
C LYS A 731 34.78 7.48 9.52
N LEU A 732 34.49 6.20 9.29
CA LEU A 732 34.09 5.68 7.99
C LEU A 732 32.79 6.35 7.51
N ALA A 733 31.77 6.42 8.37
CA ALA A 733 30.49 7.05 8.06
C ALA A 733 30.65 8.54 7.69
N SER A 734 31.44 9.28 8.47
CA SER A 734 31.73 10.70 8.24
C SER A 734 32.44 10.97 6.90
N ALA A 735 33.22 10.00 6.42
CA ALA A 735 33.92 10.08 5.14
C ALA A 735 33.05 9.69 3.92
N MET A 736 31.86 9.11 4.13
CA MET A 736 30.96 8.75 3.03
C MET A 736 30.26 9.97 2.42
N ARG A 737 29.82 9.83 1.17
CA ARG A 737 29.10 10.90 0.46
C ARG A 737 27.75 11.17 1.14
N PRO A 738 27.36 12.45 1.32
CA PRO A 738 26.08 12.81 1.92
C PRO A 738 24.89 12.74 0.97
N ASP A 739 25.15 12.54 -0.33
CA ASP A 739 24.13 12.49 -1.36
C ASP A 739 23.10 11.38 -1.06
N PHE A 740 21.81 11.70 -1.20
CA PHE A 740 20.68 10.79 -0.98
C PHE A 740 20.56 10.20 0.44
N CYS A 741 21.34 10.69 1.41
CA CYS A 741 21.31 10.23 2.80
C CYS A 741 20.23 10.92 3.63
N PHE A 742 19.04 10.30 3.66
CA PHE A 742 17.82 10.81 4.29
C PHE A 742 17.33 9.85 5.40
N PRO A 743 17.91 9.92 6.62
CA PRO A 743 17.47 9.09 7.75
C PRO A 743 16.02 9.39 8.14
N ASN A 744 15.23 8.36 8.41
CA ASN A 744 13.78 8.47 8.62
C ASN A 744 13.24 7.49 9.69
N ARG A 745 14.07 6.58 10.20
CA ARG A 745 13.66 5.63 11.24
C ARG A 745 13.78 6.28 12.60
N ILE A 746 12.91 5.91 13.53
CA ILE A 746 12.98 6.38 14.91
C ILE A 746 14.30 5.96 15.58
N GLU A 747 14.84 4.80 15.19
CA GLU A 747 16.14 4.30 15.64
C GLU A 747 17.32 5.16 15.15
N ASP A 748 17.17 5.86 14.01
CA ASP A 748 18.23 6.71 13.45
C ASP A 748 18.59 7.85 14.44
N VAL A 749 17.65 8.28 15.30
CA VAL A 749 17.89 9.28 16.35
C VAL A 749 18.94 8.80 17.34
N ASN A 750 18.74 7.62 17.94
CA ASN A 750 19.69 7.06 18.91
C ASN A 750 21.03 6.74 18.26
N VAL A 751 21.01 6.23 17.02
CA VAL A 751 22.22 5.96 16.23
C VAL A 751 23.05 7.22 16.06
N LEU A 752 22.44 8.32 15.60
CA LEU A 752 23.16 9.56 15.31
C LEU A 752 23.57 10.30 16.58
N GLN A 753 22.74 10.31 17.62
CA GLN A 753 23.11 10.87 18.93
C GLN A 753 24.30 10.11 19.54
N THR A 754 24.30 8.78 19.43
CA THR A 754 25.44 7.94 19.88
C THR A 754 26.69 8.23 19.05
N ALA A 755 26.57 8.37 17.73
CA ALA A 755 27.70 8.72 16.88
C ALA A 755 28.32 10.09 17.23
N ILE A 756 27.49 11.10 17.50
CA ILE A 756 27.94 12.43 17.97
C ILE A 756 28.70 12.31 19.29
N ALA A 757 28.23 11.47 20.22
CA ALA A 757 28.90 11.25 21.49
C ALA A 757 30.25 10.51 21.34
N ILE A 758 30.32 9.52 20.44
CA ILE A 758 31.54 8.73 20.17
C ILE A 758 32.59 9.56 19.44
N TYR A 759 32.17 10.36 18.45
CA TYR A 759 33.06 11.16 17.62
C TYR A 759 32.58 12.62 17.51
N PRO A 760 32.84 13.46 18.54
CA PRO A 760 32.35 14.84 18.58
C PRO A 760 32.85 15.77 17.48
N ALA A 761 33.89 15.38 16.73
CA ALA A 761 34.40 16.14 15.60
C ALA A 761 33.68 15.82 14.27
N ASP A 762 32.70 14.91 14.28
CA ASP A 762 31.92 14.54 13.10
C ASP A 762 30.92 15.63 12.73
N ALA A 763 31.13 16.29 11.60
CA ALA A 763 30.17 17.27 11.07
C ALA A 763 28.95 16.64 10.38
N ARG A 764 29.02 15.36 9.97
CA ARG A 764 27.97 14.69 9.17
C ARG A 764 26.85 14.09 10.02
N ALA A 765 27.17 13.45 11.15
CA ALA A 765 26.16 12.93 12.07
C ALA A 765 25.13 14.00 12.53
N PRO A 766 25.54 15.20 13.00
CA PRO A 766 24.59 16.25 13.37
C PRO A 766 23.84 16.82 12.15
N PHE A 767 24.44 16.80 10.94
CA PHE A 767 23.71 17.17 9.73
C PHE A 767 22.54 16.22 9.43
N TYR A 768 22.80 14.91 9.45
CA TYR A 768 21.77 13.89 9.21
C TYR A 768 20.68 13.92 10.30
N LEU A 769 21.07 14.14 11.55
CA LEU A 769 20.13 14.26 12.66
C LEU A 769 19.24 15.51 12.49
N GLY A 770 19.81 16.62 12.04
CA GLY A 770 19.04 17.82 11.70
C GLY A 770 18.04 17.59 10.57
N ASN A 771 18.38 16.80 9.54
CA ASN A 771 17.46 16.43 8.47
C ASN A 771 16.27 15.62 9.01
N TYR A 772 16.53 14.63 9.87
CA TYR A 772 15.50 13.84 10.54
C TYR A 772 14.56 14.76 11.34
N TRP A 773 15.11 15.62 12.20
CA TRP A 773 14.32 16.52 13.04
C TRP A 773 13.45 17.47 12.23
N TYR A 774 14.01 18.06 11.17
CA TYR A 774 13.25 18.99 10.33
C TYR A 774 12.10 18.29 9.60
N ALA A 775 12.34 17.11 9.01
CA ALA A 775 11.30 16.30 8.37
C ALA A 775 10.16 15.95 9.36
N HIS A 776 10.49 15.77 10.64
CA HIS A 776 9.56 15.42 11.71
C HIS A 776 8.99 16.64 12.45
N ARG A 777 9.19 17.85 11.91
CA ARG A 777 8.69 19.13 12.45
C ARG A 777 9.23 19.48 13.85
N GLN A 778 10.43 19.00 14.19
CA GLN A 778 11.19 19.35 15.40
C GLN A 778 12.22 20.42 15.02
N TYR A 779 11.75 21.64 14.73
CA TYR A 779 12.56 22.66 14.07
C TYR A 779 13.71 23.18 14.95
N ASP A 780 13.49 23.32 16.24
CA ASP A 780 14.52 23.83 17.17
C ASP A 780 15.67 22.82 17.28
N GLU A 781 15.35 21.54 17.43
CA GLU A 781 16.33 20.46 17.44
C GLU A 781 17.07 20.34 16.10
N ALA A 782 16.38 20.57 14.99
CA ALA A 782 17.00 20.59 13.66
C ALA A 782 18.03 21.72 13.53
N LEU A 783 17.67 22.93 13.96
CA LEU A 783 18.54 24.10 13.93
C LEU A 783 19.78 23.90 14.81
N VAL A 784 19.61 23.41 16.05
CA VAL A 784 20.74 23.10 16.93
C VAL A 784 21.69 22.10 16.27
N SER A 785 21.15 21.05 15.64
CA SER A 785 21.96 20.01 14.99
C SER A 785 22.69 20.55 13.75
N TRP A 786 22.03 21.35 12.92
CA TRP A 786 22.65 21.95 11.74
C TRP A 786 23.67 23.03 12.10
N GLU A 787 23.44 23.83 13.14
CA GLU A 787 24.43 24.79 13.64
C GLU A 787 25.68 24.09 14.18
N LEU A 788 25.51 22.98 14.91
CA LEU A 788 26.64 22.15 15.33
C LEU A 788 27.43 21.63 14.12
N SER A 789 26.74 21.06 13.13
CA SER A 789 27.37 20.59 11.88
C SER A 789 28.15 21.71 11.17
N ARG A 790 27.55 22.91 11.05
CA ARG A 790 28.19 24.09 10.44
C ARG A 790 29.43 24.53 11.19
N SER A 791 29.42 24.48 12.53
CA SER A 791 30.58 24.86 13.36
C SER A 791 31.74 23.87 13.23
N LEU A 792 31.45 22.59 12.98
CA LEU A 792 32.44 21.53 12.79
C LEU A 792 33.02 21.51 11.37
N ASP A 793 32.22 21.81 10.34
CA ASP A 793 32.64 21.93 8.94
C ASP A 793 31.95 23.12 8.25
N ALA A 794 32.56 24.30 8.37
CA ALA A 794 32.03 25.52 7.77
C ALA A 794 32.00 25.51 6.23
N LYS A 795 32.66 24.55 5.58
CA LYS A 795 32.69 24.43 4.11
C LYS A 795 31.56 23.55 3.56
N PHE A 796 30.77 22.91 4.42
CA PHE A 796 29.70 22.03 3.99
C PHE A 796 28.48 22.80 3.45
N ALA A 797 28.46 23.10 2.15
CA ALA A 797 27.43 23.94 1.54
C ALA A 797 25.97 23.49 1.83
N THR A 798 25.71 22.19 1.89
CA THR A 798 24.36 21.66 2.12
C THR A 798 23.80 22.02 3.50
N VAL A 799 24.63 22.08 4.56
CA VAL A 799 24.12 22.49 5.88
C VAL A 799 23.72 23.97 5.89
N HIS A 800 24.48 24.84 5.20
CA HIS A 800 24.14 26.26 5.04
C HIS A 800 22.84 26.44 4.26
N ARG A 801 22.61 25.66 3.19
CA ARG A 801 21.32 25.62 2.48
C ARG A 801 20.18 25.30 3.44
N ASN A 802 20.32 24.27 4.27
CA ASN A 802 19.26 23.83 5.18
C ASN A 802 18.98 24.86 6.29
N LEU A 803 20.03 25.47 6.86
CA LEU A 803 19.90 26.56 7.82
C LEU A 803 19.20 27.78 7.21
N ALA A 804 19.58 28.20 6.00
CA ALA A 804 18.93 29.30 5.30
C ALA A 804 17.43 29.03 5.09
N LEU A 805 17.07 27.81 4.67
CA LEU A 805 15.67 27.39 4.53
C LEU A 805 14.92 27.44 5.88
N ALA A 806 15.52 26.96 6.96
CA ALA A 806 14.89 26.94 8.27
C ALA A 806 14.71 28.34 8.85
N TYR A 807 15.73 29.20 8.77
CA TYR A 807 15.65 30.58 9.25
C TYR A 807 14.59 31.38 8.52
N HIS A 808 14.55 31.27 7.19
CA HIS A 808 13.55 31.93 6.37
C HIS A 808 12.13 31.42 6.70
N ASN A 809 11.93 30.09 6.71
CA ASN A 809 10.59 29.52 6.80
C ASN A 809 10.02 29.47 8.23
N LYS A 810 10.86 29.40 9.26
CA LYS A 810 10.43 29.07 10.64
C LYS A 810 10.71 30.16 11.65
N GLN A 811 11.78 30.94 11.48
CA GLN A 811 12.16 31.97 12.46
C GLN A 811 11.84 33.40 12.00
N GLN A 812 11.28 33.61 10.80
CA GLN A 812 11.00 34.94 10.23
C GLN A 812 12.20 35.88 10.21
N HIS A 813 13.42 35.35 10.25
CA HIS A 813 14.62 36.14 9.98
C HIS A 813 14.65 36.39 8.47
N ALA A 814 14.21 37.58 8.05
CA ALA A 814 14.62 38.12 6.76
C ALA A 814 16.15 38.19 6.77
N GLY A 815 16.76 37.52 5.79
CA GLY A 815 18.21 37.33 5.69
C GLY A 815 19.01 38.62 5.66
#